data_AF-A0A5F9DEV0-F1
#
_entry.id   AF-A0A5F9DEV0-F1
#
_cell.length_a   1.000
_cell.length_b   1.000
_cell.length_c   1.000
_cell.angle_alpha   90.00
_cell.angle_beta   90.00
_cell.angle_gamma   90.00
#
_symmetry.space_group_name_H-M   'P 1'
#
loop_
_entity.id
_entity.type
_entity.pdbx_description
1 polymer ?
#
loop_
_entity_poly.entity_id
_entity_poly.type
_entity_poly.pdbx_seq_one_letter_code
_entity_poly.pdbx_strand_id
1 'polypeptide(L)'
;MLVETLWKVWTELLDVLGLDVSNLSQYFSPASVANSPARALLLVGVVACAPWPGPLGTGRGGLASVRAEPPPLGAAAPQSSWLTRAAQWTSTPAFLALLSPAPSRLVSFAENYNDLYHWSVESYPDFWAEFWKFSGLVFSRMYDEVVDTSKGIADVPEWFRGSRLNYAENLLRHTENDRVALYVAREGREEIMKVTFEELRQQVALFAAAMRKMGVKKGDRVAGYLPNSAHAVEAMLAAASIGAIWSSTSPDFGVNGVLDRFSQIQPKLMFSVEAVVYNGKEHSHMEKLQRVVRGLPDLEKVVVIPYVAAREQINISKIPNSVFLDDFLATGAGDHAPQLEFEQLPFSHPLFIMFSSGTTGAPKCMVHSAGGTLIQHLKEHMLHGDMTSGDVLLYYTTVGWMMWNWMVSALATGASVVLYDGSPLVPTPSVLWDLVDSIGITILGTGAKWLSVLEEKDMKPVETHSLQTLRTILSTGSPLKAQSYDYVYRCIKSSVLLGSISGGTDIISCFMGQNSSIPVHRGEIQARNLAMAVEAWDEEGRAVWGQSGELVCTSASLQPRTSGRREREQVQEGVFLQVPRCLGARRLLQNQPQDRGHRHAGPERRHAQPQRSAVRQFGNLQHCGSLRGGDGQPVCAPVQQGRRGEGHPLPEDGFGPHLPAGPGETDPGRHPPGPVSAARSQPHPGDPGHPVHTQRQESGGGCEAGHCGEGRGASRGLLQPRHPGPVPEHP
;
A
#
# COMPACT_ATOMS: atom_id res chain seq x y z
N MET A 1 15.13 54.73 -7.83
CA MET A 1 15.74 53.58 -8.53
C MET A 1 14.93 52.30 -8.33
N LEU A 2 15.16 51.46 -7.30
CA LEU A 2 14.62 50.08 -7.26
C LEU A 2 13.10 49.97 -7.50
N VAL A 3 12.30 50.87 -6.91
CA VAL A 3 10.83 50.92 -7.11
C VAL A 3 10.45 51.29 -8.55
N GLU A 4 11.19 52.18 -9.21
CA GLU A 4 10.95 52.56 -10.61
C GLU A 4 11.39 51.46 -11.57
N THR A 5 12.45 50.71 -11.25
CA THR A 5 12.88 49.53 -12.00
C THR A 5 11.81 48.44 -11.93
N LEU A 6 11.27 48.16 -10.73
CA LEU A 6 10.17 47.21 -10.56
C LEU A 6 8.88 47.69 -11.25
N TRP A 7 8.58 48.98 -11.21
CA TRP A 7 7.42 49.56 -11.91
C TRP A 7 7.53 49.39 -13.43
N LYS A 8 8.70 49.67 -14.03
CA LYS A 8 8.94 49.46 -15.47
C LYS A 8 8.76 48.00 -15.88
N VAL A 9 9.42 47.08 -15.16
CA VAL A 9 9.31 45.63 -15.41
C VAL A 9 7.86 45.16 -15.28
N TRP A 10 7.08 45.72 -14.34
CA TRP A 10 5.66 45.41 -14.18
C TRP A 10 4.80 45.94 -15.34
N THR A 11 5.03 47.17 -15.81
CA THR A 11 4.32 47.70 -16.98
C THR A 11 4.67 46.95 -18.27
N GLU A 12 5.94 46.59 -18.47
CA GLU A 12 6.37 45.79 -19.62
C GLU A 12 5.76 44.38 -19.60
N LEU A 13 5.60 43.78 -18.41
CA LEU A 13 4.95 42.47 -18.26
C LEU A 13 3.44 42.51 -18.60
N LEU A 14 2.75 43.61 -18.30
CA LEU A 14 1.32 43.79 -18.63
C LEU A 14 1.11 44.04 -20.13
N ASP A 15 2.01 44.79 -20.77
CA ASP A 15 2.00 45.05 -22.22
C ASP A 15 2.24 43.74 -23.01
N VAL A 16 3.19 42.90 -22.55
CA VAL A 16 3.44 41.54 -23.08
C VAL A 16 2.24 40.59 -22.89
N LEU A 17 1.35 40.86 -21.93
CA LEU A 17 0.10 40.14 -21.72
C LEU A 17 -1.10 40.77 -22.46
N GLY A 18 -0.89 41.82 -23.25
CA GLY A 18 -1.92 42.46 -24.08
C GLY A 18 -2.97 43.27 -23.31
N LEU A 19 -2.62 43.76 -22.11
CA LEU A 19 -3.53 44.53 -21.25
C LEU A 19 -3.25 46.03 -21.37
N ASP A 20 -4.24 46.81 -21.82
CA ASP A 20 -4.12 48.27 -21.96
C ASP A 20 -3.89 48.95 -20.59
N VAL A 21 -2.65 49.37 -20.35
CA VAL A 21 -2.19 50.01 -19.11
C VAL A 21 -2.44 51.52 -19.05
N SER A 22 -2.98 52.14 -20.11
CA SER A 22 -3.02 53.62 -20.29
C SER A 22 -3.71 54.41 -19.17
N ASN A 23 -4.68 53.81 -18.45
CA ASN A 23 -5.44 54.47 -17.39
C ASN A 23 -4.99 54.15 -15.95
N LEU A 24 -3.99 53.28 -15.73
CA LEU A 24 -3.60 52.85 -14.38
C LEU A 24 -3.02 53.98 -13.50
N SER A 25 -2.49 55.03 -14.12
CA SER A 25 -1.95 56.22 -13.44
C SER A 25 -3.01 57.04 -12.68
N GLN A 26 -4.30 56.85 -12.97
CA GLN A 26 -5.39 57.55 -12.26
C GLN A 26 -5.74 56.92 -10.91
N TYR A 27 -5.34 55.66 -10.68
CA TYR A 27 -5.77 54.87 -9.51
C TYR A 27 -4.67 54.64 -8.47
N PHE A 28 -3.38 54.78 -8.85
CA PHE A 28 -2.25 54.52 -7.97
C PHE A 28 -1.10 55.52 -8.19
N SER A 29 -0.41 55.89 -7.11
CA SER A 29 0.85 56.66 -7.18
C SER A 29 2.04 55.80 -6.71
N PRO A 30 3.28 56.08 -7.18
CA PRO A 30 4.45 55.26 -6.83
C PRO A 30 4.72 55.13 -5.31
N ALA A 31 4.22 56.07 -4.50
CA ALA A 31 4.42 56.08 -3.06
C ALA A 31 3.61 54.99 -2.31
N SER A 32 2.46 54.55 -2.83
CA SER A 32 1.59 53.61 -2.11
C SER A 32 2.12 52.16 -2.11
N VAL A 33 3.01 51.82 -3.04
CA VAL A 33 3.62 50.49 -3.20
C VAL A 33 4.76 50.26 -2.20
N ALA A 34 5.42 51.32 -1.73
CA ALA A 34 6.67 51.23 -0.95
C ALA A 34 6.53 50.57 0.44
N ASN A 35 5.35 50.62 1.06
CA ASN A 35 5.19 50.29 2.49
C ASN A 35 4.87 48.81 2.82
N SER A 36 4.69 47.92 1.84
CA SER A 36 4.68 46.47 2.10
C SER A 36 4.78 45.62 0.82
N PRO A 37 5.85 44.80 0.64
CA PRO A 37 5.94 43.84 -0.47
C PRO A 37 4.78 42.84 -0.52
N ALA A 38 4.19 42.51 0.63
CA ALA A 38 3.07 41.56 0.71
C ALA A 38 1.78 42.08 0.04
N ARG A 39 1.58 43.41 -0.04
CA ARG A 39 0.40 43.99 -0.71
C ARG A 39 0.49 43.95 -2.24
N ALA A 40 1.70 44.01 -2.81
CA ALA A 40 1.89 43.87 -4.26
C ALA A 40 1.47 42.48 -4.75
N LEU A 41 1.91 41.42 -4.05
CA LEU A 41 1.52 40.03 -4.34
C LEU A 41 0.01 39.78 -4.19
N LEU A 42 -0.62 40.42 -3.20
CA LEU A 42 -2.07 40.33 -2.99
C LEU A 42 -2.90 41.00 -4.11
N LEU A 43 -2.38 42.04 -4.77
CA LEU A 43 -3.07 42.70 -5.89
C LEU A 43 -3.02 41.87 -7.18
N VAL A 44 -1.92 41.16 -7.45
CA VAL A 44 -1.80 40.24 -8.61
C VAL A 44 -2.90 39.17 -8.58
N GLY A 45 -3.23 38.64 -7.40
CA GLY A 45 -4.28 37.63 -7.23
C GLY A 45 -5.71 38.14 -7.43
N VAL A 46 -5.97 39.45 -7.43
CA VAL A 46 -7.33 40.02 -7.57
C VAL A 46 -7.67 40.32 -9.03
N VAL A 47 -6.71 40.80 -9.82
CA VAL A 47 -6.94 41.15 -11.23
C VAL A 47 -7.19 39.89 -12.09
N ALA A 48 -6.56 38.76 -11.75
CA ALA A 48 -6.67 37.50 -12.47
C ALA A 48 -8.01 36.73 -12.29
N CYS A 49 -9.01 37.30 -11.60
CA CYS A 49 -10.28 36.64 -11.30
C CYS A 49 -11.55 37.42 -11.69
N ALA A 50 -11.41 38.48 -12.50
CA ALA A 50 -12.56 39.17 -13.11
C ALA A 50 -13.02 38.46 -14.40
N PRO A 51 -14.30 38.03 -14.53
CA PRO A 51 -14.77 37.36 -15.74
C PRO A 51 -14.97 38.35 -16.91
N TRP A 52 -14.50 37.95 -18.10
CA TRP A 52 -14.61 38.73 -19.34
C TRP A 52 -16.00 38.53 -19.98
N PRO A 53 -16.82 39.59 -20.19
CA PRO A 53 -18.12 39.44 -20.83
C PRO A 53 -18.02 39.38 -22.36
N GLY A 54 -18.71 38.42 -22.97
CA GLY A 54 -18.96 38.36 -24.42
C GLY A 54 -19.98 39.41 -24.90
N PRO A 55 -20.13 39.61 -26.22
CA PRO A 55 -20.78 40.79 -26.78
C PRO A 55 -22.31 40.84 -26.62
N LEU A 56 -22.83 42.07 -26.58
CA LEU A 56 -24.24 42.41 -26.36
C LEU A 56 -25.13 42.11 -27.58
N GLY A 57 -26.16 41.29 -27.39
CA GLY A 57 -27.34 41.23 -28.26
C GLY A 57 -28.44 42.20 -27.77
N THR A 58 -29.17 42.84 -28.69
CA THR A 58 -30.11 43.92 -28.37
C THR A 58 -31.52 43.42 -28.02
N GLY A 59 -32.14 44.02 -26.98
CA GLY A 59 -33.53 43.75 -26.59
C GLY A 59 -34.03 44.74 -25.53
N ARG A 60 -35.29 45.21 -25.64
CA ARG A 60 -35.88 46.21 -24.73
C ARG A 60 -36.86 45.59 -23.73
N GLY A 61 -36.81 46.07 -22.48
CA GLY A 61 -38.02 46.46 -21.74
C GLY A 61 -38.41 45.64 -20.50
N GLY A 62 -39.01 46.34 -19.52
CA GLY A 62 -39.91 45.76 -18.53
C GLY A 62 -39.31 45.37 -17.19
N LEU A 63 -39.51 46.20 -16.16
CA LEU A 63 -39.47 45.77 -14.76
C LEU A 63 -40.80 45.11 -14.40
N ALA A 64 -40.78 43.86 -13.93
CA ALA A 64 -41.91 43.22 -13.26
C ALA A 64 -41.39 42.26 -12.17
N SER A 65 -41.80 42.48 -10.92
CA SER A 65 -41.42 41.63 -9.79
C SER A 65 -42.37 40.43 -9.68
N VAL A 66 -41.84 39.20 -9.81
CA VAL A 66 -42.58 37.97 -9.57
C VAL A 66 -41.83 37.14 -8.51
N ARG A 67 -42.52 36.81 -7.42
CA ARG A 67 -42.05 35.80 -6.46
C ARG A 67 -42.24 34.43 -7.11
N ALA A 68 -41.18 33.64 -7.21
CA ALA A 68 -41.28 32.23 -7.58
C ALA A 68 -41.36 31.37 -6.30
N GLU A 69 -42.35 30.48 -6.25
CA GLU A 69 -42.48 29.46 -5.21
C GLU A 69 -41.50 28.30 -5.45
N PRO A 70 -41.13 27.52 -4.41
CA PRO A 70 -40.28 26.34 -4.59
C PRO A 70 -40.97 25.28 -5.48
N PRO A 71 -40.23 24.60 -6.38
CA PRO A 71 -40.80 23.56 -7.23
C PRO A 71 -41.22 22.32 -6.44
N PRO A 72 -42.25 21.57 -6.90
CA PRO A 72 -42.77 20.42 -6.17
C PRO A 72 -41.78 19.23 -6.12
N LEU A 73 -41.87 18.48 -5.03
CA LEU A 73 -41.16 17.20 -4.83
C LEU A 73 -41.70 16.13 -5.79
N GLY A 74 -41.17 16.08 -7.02
CA GLY A 74 -41.74 15.23 -8.07
C GLY A 74 -40.90 15.03 -9.34
N ALA A 75 -39.57 14.92 -9.22
CA ALA A 75 -38.69 14.63 -10.37
C ALA A 75 -37.64 13.57 -10.01
N ALA A 76 -37.77 12.37 -10.57
CA ALA A 76 -36.75 11.33 -10.47
C ALA A 76 -35.59 11.63 -11.42
N ALA A 77 -34.38 11.82 -10.88
CA ALA A 77 -33.17 11.95 -11.69
C ALA A 77 -32.87 10.62 -12.42
N PRO A 78 -32.40 10.64 -13.70
CA PRO A 78 -32.04 9.41 -14.41
C PRO A 78 -30.90 8.65 -13.72
N GLN A 79 -31.23 7.48 -13.16
CA GLN A 79 -30.29 6.60 -12.46
C GLN A 79 -29.81 5.49 -13.40
N SER A 80 -28.68 5.71 -14.07
CA SER A 80 -27.90 4.64 -14.69
C SER A 80 -27.22 3.80 -13.60
N SER A 81 -27.97 2.84 -13.04
CA SER A 81 -27.41 1.74 -12.26
C SER A 81 -26.86 0.67 -13.21
N TRP A 82 -25.56 0.43 -13.17
CA TRP A 82 -24.95 -0.60 -14.01
C TRP A 82 -25.02 -1.95 -13.30
N LEU A 83 -26.10 -2.68 -13.57
CA LEU A 83 -26.19 -4.11 -13.29
C LEU A 83 -25.39 -4.88 -14.35
N THR A 84 -24.06 -4.93 -14.14
CA THR A 84 -23.31 -6.12 -14.57
C THR A 84 -24.03 -7.34 -14.01
N ARG A 85 -24.34 -8.34 -14.86
CA ARG A 85 -25.04 -9.55 -14.42
C ARG A 85 -24.29 -10.15 -13.24
N ALA A 86 -24.95 -10.27 -12.09
CA ALA A 86 -24.45 -11.05 -10.97
C ALA A 86 -24.10 -12.46 -11.49
N ALA A 87 -22.83 -12.85 -11.41
CA ALA A 87 -22.42 -14.15 -11.89
C ALA A 87 -23.06 -15.22 -11.01
N GLN A 88 -23.64 -16.24 -11.65
CA GLN A 88 -24.25 -17.41 -10.98
C GLN A 88 -23.22 -18.29 -10.24
N TRP A 89 -21.96 -17.86 -10.23
CA TRP A 89 -20.77 -18.54 -9.70
C TRP A 89 -19.95 -17.59 -8.83
N THR A 90 -20.64 -16.83 -7.96
CA THR A 90 -19.98 -15.92 -7.02
C THR A 90 -19.57 -16.67 -5.74
N SER A 91 -18.36 -16.42 -5.27
CA SER A 91 -17.74 -17.07 -4.11
C SER A 91 -18.41 -16.71 -2.78
N THR A 92 -19.09 -15.55 -2.72
CA THR A 92 -19.91 -15.16 -1.57
C THR A 92 -21.11 -16.10 -1.37
N PRO A 93 -21.98 -16.37 -2.37
CA PRO A 93 -22.95 -17.46 -2.31
C PRO A 93 -22.37 -18.85 -2.02
N ALA A 94 -21.16 -19.18 -2.48
CA ALA A 94 -20.51 -20.44 -2.12
C ALA A 94 -20.16 -20.52 -0.61
N PHE A 95 -19.68 -19.42 -0.02
CA PHE A 95 -19.49 -19.29 1.42
C PHE A 95 -20.82 -19.39 2.18
N LEU A 96 -21.88 -18.69 1.72
CA LEU A 96 -23.22 -18.79 2.30
C LEU A 96 -23.79 -20.21 2.26
N ALA A 97 -23.57 -20.96 1.17
CA ALA A 97 -23.97 -22.35 1.07
C ALA A 97 -23.25 -23.26 2.09
N LEU A 98 -21.97 -22.97 2.41
CA LEU A 98 -21.20 -23.67 3.44
C LEU A 98 -21.66 -23.34 4.87
N LEU A 99 -22.33 -22.20 5.10
CA LEU A 99 -22.94 -21.87 6.40
C LEU A 99 -24.27 -22.60 6.64
N SER A 100 -25.02 -22.94 5.58
CA SER A 100 -26.36 -23.54 5.64
C SER A 100 -26.54 -24.86 6.41
N PRO A 101 -25.59 -25.83 6.43
CA PRO A 101 -25.81 -27.12 7.10
C PRO A 101 -25.55 -27.10 8.62
N ALA A 102 -25.25 -25.94 9.23
CA ALA A 102 -24.98 -25.83 10.67
C ALA A 102 -26.29 -25.88 11.51
N PRO A 103 -26.60 -26.98 12.26
CA PRO A 103 -27.95 -27.20 12.81
C PRO A 103 -28.39 -26.25 13.94
N SER A 104 -27.50 -25.35 14.38
CA SER A 104 -27.72 -24.40 15.48
C SER A 104 -27.96 -22.96 15.04
N ARG A 105 -27.81 -22.62 13.74
CA ARG A 105 -27.98 -21.25 13.23
C ARG A 105 -29.24 -21.13 12.37
N LEU A 106 -30.38 -20.89 13.03
CA LEU A 106 -31.66 -20.51 12.39
C LEU A 106 -31.60 -19.07 11.83
N VAL A 107 -30.75 -18.86 10.83
CA VAL A 107 -30.71 -17.65 10.00
C VAL A 107 -30.69 -18.09 8.55
N SER A 108 -31.76 -17.80 7.81
CA SER A 108 -31.76 -17.90 6.36
C SER A 108 -30.88 -16.78 5.79
N PHE A 109 -29.61 -17.06 5.52
CA PHE A 109 -28.68 -16.09 4.91
C PHE A 109 -28.95 -15.85 3.40
N ALA A 110 -29.99 -16.47 2.85
CA ALA A 110 -30.61 -16.01 1.61
C ALA A 110 -31.43 -14.73 1.92
N GLU A 111 -31.34 -13.63 1.19
CA GLU A 111 -30.98 -13.52 -0.24
C GLU A 111 -30.01 -12.37 -0.58
N ASN A 112 -29.45 -11.63 0.39
CA ASN A 112 -28.68 -10.40 0.09
C ASN A 112 -27.40 -10.18 0.93
N TYR A 113 -26.51 -9.32 0.40
CA TYR A 113 -25.20 -9.02 0.97
C TYR A 113 -25.24 -8.29 2.33
N ASN A 114 -26.29 -7.51 2.62
CA ASN A 114 -26.33 -6.72 3.86
C ASN A 114 -26.47 -7.62 5.10
N ASP A 115 -27.25 -8.69 5.02
CA ASP A 115 -27.43 -9.61 6.16
C ASP A 115 -26.13 -10.36 6.49
N LEU A 116 -25.37 -10.75 5.46
CA LEU A 116 -24.01 -11.29 5.61
C LEU A 116 -23.05 -10.24 6.22
N TYR A 117 -23.11 -8.98 5.77
CA TYR A 117 -22.33 -7.90 6.35
C TYR A 117 -22.66 -7.71 7.84
N HIS A 118 -23.94 -7.61 8.20
CA HIS A 118 -24.41 -7.43 9.57
C HIS A 118 -23.93 -8.57 10.49
N TRP A 119 -24.13 -9.83 10.07
CA TRP A 119 -23.58 -10.98 10.81
C TRP A 119 -22.05 -10.92 10.93
N SER A 120 -21.33 -10.53 9.87
CA SER A 120 -19.86 -10.46 9.89
C SER A 120 -19.28 -9.43 10.86
N VAL A 121 -20.04 -8.39 11.24
CA VAL A 121 -19.61 -7.36 12.21
C VAL A 121 -20.19 -7.57 13.60
N GLU A 122 -21.41 -8.08 13.73
CA GLU A 122 -22.08 -8.36 15.01
C GLU A 122 -21.59 -9.69 15.63
N SER A 123 -21.33 -10.70 14.80
CA SER A 123 -20.83 -12.02 15.18
C SER A 123 -19.41 -12.28 14.63
N TYR A 124 -18.54 -11.26 14.70
CA TYR A 124 -17.21 -11.30 14.08
C TYR A 124 -16.33 -12.52 14.44
N PRO A 125 -16.32 -13.09 15.67
CA PRO A 125 -15.52 -14.29 15.95
C PRO A 125 -16.01 -15.52 15.17
N ASP A 126 -17.33 -15.65 15.00
CA ASP A 126 -17.95 -16.72 14.22
C ASP A 126 -17.66 -16.55 12.74
N PHE A 127 -17.80 -15.34 12.19
CA PHE A 127 -17.43 -15.05 10.79
C PHE A 127 -15.98 -15.43 10.50
N TRP A 128 -15.05 -15.03 11.38
CA TRP A 128 -13.63 -15.34 11.22
C TRP A 128 -13.31 -16.83 11.45
N ALA A 129 -14.05 -17.54 12.30
CA ALA A 129 -13.96 -18.99 12.45
C ALA A 129 -14.40 -19.75 11.18
N GLU A 130 -15.51 -19.34 10.56
CA GLU A 130 -16.01 -19.98 9.33
C GLU A 130 -15.15 -19.60 8.12
N PHE A 131 -14.70 -18.35 8.02
CA PHE A 131 -13.84 -17.91 6.93
C PHE A 131 -12.45 -18.58 6.97
N TRP A 132 -11.90 -18.89 8.15
CA TRP A 132 -10.69 -19.70 8.28
C TRP A 132 -10.84 -21.08 7.61
N LYS A 133 -12.00 -21.73 7.78
CA LYS A 133 -12.31 -23.02 7.13
C LYS A 133 -12.45 -22.84 5.61
N PHE A 134 -13.24 -21.85 5.18
CA PHE A 134 -13.55 -21.61 3.76
C PHE A 134 -12.33 -21.23 2.91
N SER A 135 -11.41 -20.44 3.47
CA SER A 135 -10.17 -20.04 2.78
C SER A 135 -9.12 -21.16 2.66
N GLY A 136 -9.34 -22.30 3.35
CA GLY A 136 -8.48 -23.47 3.32
C GLY A 136 -7.06 -23.22 3.84
N LEU A 137 -6.89 -22.27 4.76
CA LEU A 137 -5.59 -21.85 5.30
C LEU A 137 -4.70 -23.04 5.66
N VAL A 138 -3.44 -23.00 5.22
CA VAL A 138 -2.41 -23.97 5.61
C VAL A 138 -1.86 -23.55 6.97
N PHE A 139 -1.90 -24.47 7.93
CA PHE A 139 -1.42 -24.26 9.30
C PHE A 139 -0.89 -25.58 9.88
N SER A 140 0.14 -25.51 10.71
CA SER A 140 0.66 -26.64 11.49
C SER A 140 -0.01 -26.82 12.86
N ARG A 141 -0.65 -25.75 13.38
CA ARG A 141 -1.49 -25.84 14.59
C ARG A 141 -2.73 -24.95 14.44
N MET A 142 -3.89 -25.52 14.74
CA MET A 142 -5.16 -24.80 14.85
C MET A 142 -5.11 -23.77 15.99
N TYR A 143 -5.99 -22.76 15.95
CA TYR A 143 -6.18 -21.85 17.08
C TYR A 143 -6.93 -22.51 18.23
N ASP A 144 -6.65 -22.04 19.46
CA ASP A 144 -7.44 -22.38 20.64
C ASP A 144 -8.67 -21.45 20.78
N GLU A 145 -8.56 -20.22 20.27
CA GLU A 145 -9.58 -19.17 20.37
C GLU A 145 -9.40 -18.16 19.22
N VAL A 146 -10.49 -17.69 18.60
CA VAL A 146 -10.42 -16.71 17.49
C VAL A 146 -10.04 -15.32 17.99
N VAL A 147 -10.69 -14.82 19.04
CA VAL A 147 -10.45 -13.50 19.64
C VAL A 147 -11.17 -13.40 20.98
N ASP A 148 -10.53 -12.78 21.96
CA ASP A 148 -11.15 -12.44 23.25
C ASP A 148 -12.03 -11.20 23.09
N THR A 149 -13.35 -11.41 23.04
CA THR A 149 -14.35 -10.36 22.80
C THR A 149 -14.59 -9.43 24.00
N SER A 150 -13.98 -9.69 25.16
CA SER A 150 -14.05 -8.79 26.32
C SER A 150 -13.14 -7.56 26.17
N LYS A 151 -12.18 -7.63 25.24
CA LYS A 151 -11.17 -6.60 24.97
C LYS A 151 -11.60 -5.64 23.86
N GLY A 152 -11.39 -4.35 24.08
CA GLY A 152 -11.62 -3.31 23.09
C GLY A 152 -10.44 -3.14 22.12
N ILE A 153 -10.63 -2.29 21.11
CA ILE A 153 -9.59 -1.99 20.12
C ILE A 153 -8.30 -1.42 20.74
N ALA A 154 -8.44 -0.68 21.85
CA ALA A 154 -7.33 -0.11 22.62
C ALA A 154 -6.50 -1.17 23.38
N ASP A 155 -7.07 -2.35 23.68
CA ASP A 155 -6.36 -3.46 24.33
C ASP A 155 -5.56 -4.32 23.33
N VAL A 156 -5.78 -4.10 22.03
CA VAL A 156 -5.16 -4.80 20.88
C VAL A 156 -5.20 -6.33 21.04
N PRO A 157 -6.41 -6.93 21.01
CA PRO A 157 -6.63 -8.33 21.34
C PRO A 157 -5.79 -9.28 20.49
N GLU A 158 -5.47 -10.45 21.06
CA GLU A 158 -4.78 -11.51 20.31
C GLU A 158 -5.78 -12.28 19.45
N TRP A 159 -5.45 -12.40 18.17
CA TRP A 159 -6.25 -13.10 17.18
C TRP A 159 -5.70 -14.49 16.89
N PHE A 160 -6.61 -15.44 16.70
CA PHE A 160 -6.37 -16.87 16.44
C PHE A 160 -5.30 -17.44 17.37
N ARG A 161 -5.49 -17.17 18.67
CA ARG A 161 -4.56 -17.44 19.77
C ARG A 161 -4.09 -18.90 19.71
N GLY A 162 -2.79 -19.09 19.80
CA GLY A 162 -2.15 -20.41 19.77
C GLY A 162 -1.97 -21.07 18.40
N SER A 163 -2.58 -20.57 17.32
CA SER A 163 -2.36 -21.14 15.97
C SER A 163 -0.91 -20.99 15.48
N ARG A 164 -0.51 -21.82 14.51
CA ARG A 164 0.82 -21.79 13.86
C ARG A 164 0.69 -21.97 12.35
N LEU A 165 1.22 -21.01 11.59
CA LEU A 165 1.19 -20.97 10.12
C LEU A 165 2.43 -20.27 9.56
N ASN A 166 2.65 -20.34 8.25
CA ASN A 166 3.55 -19.45 7.53
C ASN A 166 2.82 -18.70 6.39
N TYR A 167 3.20 -17.45 6.14
CA TYR A 167 2.62 -16.62 5.07
C TYR A 167 3.06 -17.11 3.68
N ALA A 168 4.36 -17.36 3.48
CA ALA A 168 4.89 -17.79 2.18
C ALA A 168 4.40 -19.19 1.80
N GLU A 169 4.25 -20.09 2.78
CA GLU A 169 3.62 -21.40 2.63
C GLU A 169 2.20 -21.29 2.02
N ASN A 170 1.38 -20.38 2.54
CA ASN A 170 0.03 -20.16 2.05
C ASN A 170 -0.03 -19.53 0.65
N LEU A 171 0.97 -18.71 0.28
CA LEU A 171 1.10 -18.15 -1.07
C LEU A 171 1.67 -19.16 -2.08
N LEU A 172 2.38 -20.20 -1.63
CA LEU A 172 3.06 -21.20 -2.48
C LEU A 172 2.40 -22.58 -2.45
N ARG A 173 1.26 -22.72 -1.76
CA ARG A 173 0.52 -23.99 -1.52
C ARG A 173 0.03 -24.71 -2.77
N HIS A 174 -0.19 -23.98 -3.88
CA HIS A 174 -0.75 -24.52 -5.12
C HIS A 174 0.32 -25.24 -5.94
N THR A 175 0.26 -26.56 -6.01
CA THR A 175 1.27 -27.42 -6.67
C THR A 175 0.75 -28.09 -7.94
N GLU A 176 -0.55 -27.96 -8.22
CA GLU A 176 -1.23 -28.65 -9.32
C GLU A 176 -0.92 -28.03 -10.70
N ASN A 177 -0.58 -28.89 -11.67
CA ASN A 177 -0.46 -28.55 -13.10
C ASN A 177 0.56 -27.45 -13.44
N ASP A 178 1.56 -27.24 -12.58
CA ASP A 178 2.61 -26.20 -12.61
C ASP A 178 2.28 -24.93 -13.42
N ARG A 179 1.28 -24.20 -12.92
CA ARG A 179 0.72 -23.04 -13.60
C ARG A 179 1.60 -21.81 -13.39
N VAL A 180 1.47 -20.80 -14.25
CA VAL A 180 2.20 -19.53 -14.11
C VAL A 180 1.79 -18.81 -12.81
N ALA A 181 2.74 -18.59 -11.92
CA ALA A 181 2.56 -17.78 -10.72
C ALA A 181 2.75 -16.29 -11.05
N LEU A 182 3.83 -15.96 -11.76
CA LEU A 182 4.20 -14.57 -12.10
C LEU A 182 4.33 -14.39 -13.61
N TYR A 183 3.72 -13.33 -14.13
CA TYR A 183 4.08 -12.74 -15.42
C TYR A 183 4.87 -11.46 -15.16
N VAL A 184 6.04 -11.29 -15.76
CA VAL A 184 6.89 -10.11 -15.55
C VAL A 184 7.03 -9.34 -16.86
N ALA A 185 6.53 -8.11 -16.87
CA ALA A 185 6.58 -7.20 -18.01
C ALA A 185 7.32 -5.91 -17.63
N ARG A 186 8.08 -5.33 -18.56
CA ARG A 186 8.98 -4.20 -18.28
C ARG A 186 8.93 -3.17 -19.40
N GLU A 187 9.04 -1.89 -19.07
CA GLU A 187 9.09 -0.84 -20.08
C GLU A 187 10.25 -1.04 -21.06
N GLY A 188 9.95 -0.95 -22.36
CA GLY A 188 10.95 -1.12 -23.42
C GLY A 188 11.40 -2.57 -23.68
N ARG A 189 10.73 -3.58 -23.13
CA ARG A 189 10.94 -5.00 -23.48
C ARG A 189 9.65 -5.65 -23.96
N GLU A 190 9.72 -6.32 -25.11
CA GLU A 190 8.60 -7.08 -25.70
C GLU A 190 8.42 -8.46 -25.04
N GLU A 191 9.49 -8.99 -24.44
CA GLU A 191 9.47 -10.29 -23.76
C GLU A 191 8.76 -10.21 -22.40
N ILE A 192 7.68 -10.97 -22.27
CA ILE A 192 6.98 -11.20 -21.00
C ILE A 192 7.52 -12.50 -20.40
N MET A 193 8.41 -12.37 -19.42
CA MET A 193 8.92 -13.51 -18.65
C MET A 193 7.76 -14.15 -17.86
N LYS A 194 7.76 -15.47 -17.76
CA LYS A 194 6.80 -16.26 -16.99
C LYS A 194 7.58 -17.04 -15.95
N VAL A 195 7.05 -17.13 -14.74
CA VAL A 195 7.59 -17.94 -13.65
C VAL A 195 6.46 -18.82 -13.13
N THR A 196 6.63 -20.14 -13.14
CA THR A 196 5.63 -21.09 -12.63
C THR A 196 5.61 -21.12 -11.10
N PHE A 197 4.59 -21.77 -10.52
CA PHE A 197 4.55 -22.01 -9.07
C PHE A 197 5.71 -22.89 -8.60
N GLU A 198 6.19 -23.84 -9.41
CA GLU A 198 7.39 -24.63 -9.09
C GLU A 198 8.67 -23.79 -9.20
N GLU A 199 8.89 -23.08 -10.30
CA GLU A 199 10.05 -22.19 -10.46
C GLU A 199 10.13 -21.16 -9.34
N LEU A 200 9.00 -20.55 -8.96
CA LEU A 200 8.93 -19.61 -7.83
C LEU A 200 9.28 -20.29 -6.50
N ARG A 201 8.81 -21.52 -6.23
CA ARG A 201 9.22 -22.28 -5.04
C ARG A 201 10.72 -22.55 -5.03
N GLN A 202 11.31 -22.94 -6.16
CA GLN A 202 12.74 -23.22 -6.29
C GLN A 202 13.58 -21.96 -6.02
N GLN A 203 13.20 -20.80 -6.59
CA GLN A 203 13.89 -19.53 -6.31
C GLN A 203 13.72 -19.10 -4.85
N VAL A 204 12.52 -19.17 -4.28
CA VAL A 204 12.27 -18.84 -2.87
C VAL A 204 13.09 -19.74 -1.93
N ALA A 205 13.26 -21.02 -2.24
CA ALA A 205 14.14 -21.93 -1.50
C ALA A 205 15.61 -21.47 -1.52
N LEU A 206 16.11 -21.06 -2.69
CA LEU A 206 17.49 -20.61 -2.87
C LEU A 206 17.78 -19.27 -2.17
N PHE A 207 16.86 -18.31 -2.29
CA PHE A 207 16.91 -17.05 -1.52
C PHE A 207 16.86 -17.32 -0.01
N ALA A 208 15.96 -18.20 0.46
CA ALA A 208 15.83 -18.54 1.88
C ALA A 208 17.08 -19.23 2.42
N ALA A 209 17.67 -20.17 1.66
CA ALA A 209 18.93 -20.82 2.01
C ALA A 209 20.10 -19.83 2.12
N ALA A 210 20.23 -18.91 1.15
CA ALA A 210 21.24 -17.86 1.18
C ALA A 210 21.07 -16.89 2.37
N MET A 211 19.82 -16.52 2.70
CA MET A 211 19.52 -15.72 3.90
C MET A 211 19.88 -16.46 5.19
N ARG A 212 19.51 -17.74 5.33
CA ARG A 212 19.89 -18.57 6.49
C ARG A 212 21.41 -18.71 6.59
N LYS A 213 22.12 -18.90 5.46
CA LYS A 213 23.59 -18.98 5.39
C LYS A 213 24.29 -17.68 5.80
N MET A 214 23.74 -16.54 5.38
CA MET A 214 24.19 -15.20 5.80
C MET A 214 23.91 -14.93 7.29
N GLY A 215 23.04 -15.73 7.92
CA GLY A 215 22.72 -15.66 9.34
C GLY A 215 21.53 -14.76 9.66
N VAL A 216 20.65 -14.50 8.69
CA VAL A 216 19.33 -13.91 8.92
C VAL A 216 18.49 -14.88 9.76
N LYS A 217 17.86 -14.36 10.81
CA LYS A 217 17.04 -15.12 11.76
C LYS A 217 15.61 -14.59 11.81
N LYS A 218 14.72 -15.40 12.37
CA LYS A 218 13.36 -15.00 12.74
C LYS A 218 13.36 -13.67 13.52
N GLY A 219 12.66 -12.66 13.00
CA GLY A 219 12.59 -11.31 13.57
C GLY A 219 13.67 -10.32 13.11
N ASP A 220 14.68 -10.74 12.34
CA ASP A 220 15.55 -9.82 11.61
C ASP A 220 14.76 -9.09 10.51
N ARG A 221 15.15 -7.85 10.19
CA ARG A 221 14.50 -7.07 9.13
C ARG A 221 15.28 -7.21 7.82
N VAL A 222 14.55 -7.51 6.75
CA VAL A 222 15.06 -7.59 5.37
C VAL A 222 14.39 -6.47 4.56
N ALA A 223 15.21 -5.67 3.87
CA ALA A 223 14.76 -4.50 3.11
C ALA A 223 14.84 -4.72 1.60
N GLY A 224 13.81 -4.32 0.86
CA GLY A 224 13.82 -4.23 -0.61
C GLY A 224 13.80 -2.78 -1.10
N TYR A 225 14.88 -2.34 -1.76
CA TYR A 225 14.93 -1.08 -2.50
C TYR A 225 14.84 -1.40 -4.00
N LEU A 226 13.67 -1.89 -4.43
CA LEU A 226 13.48 -2.72 -5.63
C LEU A 226 12.32 -2.24 -6.52
N PRO A 227 12.39 -2.47 -7.85
CA PRO A 227 11.25 -2.31 -8.77
C PRO A 227 10.17 -3.39 -8.55
N ASN A 228 9.05 -3.28 -9.26
CA ASN A 228 7.98 -4.27 -9.24
C ASN A 228 8.38 -5.51 -10.08
N SER A 229 9.21 -6.39 -9.51
CA SER A 229 9.89 -7.48 -10.22
C SER A 229 9.78 -8.82 -9.48
N ALA A 230 10.04 -9.93 -10.18
CA ALA A 230 10.04 -11.28 -9.57
C ALA A 230 10.96 -11.35 -8.34
N HIS A 231 12.16 -10.78 -8.41
CA HIS A 231 13.09 -10.71 -7.28
C HIS A 231 12.56 -9.99 -6.04
N ALA A 232 11.64 -9.04 -6.19
CA ALA A 232 10.96 -8.43 -5.04
C ALA A 232 9.97 -9.40 -4.37
N VAL A 233 9.30 -10.25 -5.16
CA VAL A 233 8.42 -11.32 -4.65
C VAL A 233 9.24 -12.46 -4.05
N GLU A 234 10.28 -12.92 -4.74
CA GLU A 234 11.20 -13.98 -4.29
C GLU A 234 11.86 -13.62 -2.94
N ALA A 235 12.46 -12.43 -2.83
CA ALA A 235 13.11 -11.98 -1.59
C ALA A 235 12.10 -11.77 -0.44
N MET A 236 10.89 -11.29 -0.74
CA MET A 236 9.82 -11.11 0.26
C MET A 236 9.28 -12.44 0.77
N LEU A 237 8.99 -13.39 -0.13
CA LEU A 237 8.55 -14.73 0.23
C LEU A 237 9.63 -15.51 0.97
N ALA A 238 10.90 -15.38 0.56
CA ALA A 238 12.03 -16.00 1.26
C ALA A 238 12.18 -15.44 2.68
N ALA A 239 12.14 -14.12 2.86
CA ALA A 239 12.17 -13.50 4.19
C ALA A 239 10.99 -14.00 5.07
N ALA A 240 9.77 -14.02 4.52
CA ALA A 240 8.59 -14.52 5.23
C ALA A 240 8.66 -16.02 5.57
N SER A 241 9.23 -16.85 4.68
CA SER A 241 9.41 -18.29 4.92
C SER A 241 10.30 -18.57 6.13
N ILE A 242 11.34 -17.75 6.34
CA ILE A 242 12.29 -17.88 7.45
C ILE A 242 11.89 -17.04 8.69
N GLY A 243 10.67 -16.47 8.70
CA GLY A 243 10.16 -15.63 9.79
C GLY A 243 10.91 -14.31 9.99
N ALA A 244 11.65 -13.86 8.98
CA ALA A 244 12.19 -12.50 8.93
C ALA A 244 11.08 -11.53 8.52
N ILE A 245 11.27 -10.24 8.83
CA ILE A 245 10.27 -9.20 8.65
C ILE A 245 10.63 -8.37 7.42
N TRP A 246 9.75 -8.30 6.43
CA TRP A 246 9.98 -7.58 5.18
C TRP A 246 9.58 -6.11 5.27
N SER A 247 10.35 -5.24 4.61
CA SER A 247 9.97 -3.85 4.35
C SER A 247 10.51 -3.40 3.00
N SER A 248 9.84 -2.48 2.31
CA SER A 248 10.24 -2.08 0.95
C SER A 248 9.94 -0.62 0.59
N THR A 249 10.76 -0.10 -0.32
CA THR A 249 10.64 1.21 -0.97
C THR A 249 10.99 1.07 -2.44
N SER A 250 10.25 1.71 -3.35
CA SER A 250 10.53 1.62 -4.79
C SER A 250 11.67 2.56 -5.25
N PRO A 251 12.33 2.30 -6.40
CA PRO A 251 13.62 2.91 -6.73
C PRO A 251 13.54 4.38 -7.13
N ASP A 252 12.33 4.93 -7.25
CA ASP A 252 12.01 6.35 -7.42
C ASP A 252 12.28 7.16 -6.14
N PHE A 253 12.22 6.55 -4.96
CA PHE A 253 12.43 7.24 -3.67
C PHE A 253 13.77 7.98 -3.60
N GLY A 254 13.79 9.10 -2.86
CA GLY A 254 15.00 9.85 -2.56
C GLY A 254 15.75 9.28 -1.34
N VAL A 255 17.07 9.52 -1.27
CA VAL A 255 17.96 9.05 -0.19
C VAL A 255 17.35 9.29 1.20
N ASN A 256 16.92 10.51 1.49
CA ASN A 256 16.32 10.87 2.78
C ASN A 256 15.05 10.05 3.04
N GLY A 257 14.12 9.98 2.07
CA GLY A 257 12.86 9.25 2.21
C GLY A 257 13.03 7.74 2.46
N VAL A 258 14.18 7.16 2.13
CA VAL A 258 14.56 5.78 2.50
C VAL A 258 15.26 5.72 3.86
N LEU A 259 16.19 6.65 4.16
CA LEU A 259 16.84 6.72 5.47
C LEU A 259 15.85 7.00 6.60
N ASP A 260 14.90 7.91 6.40
CA ASP A 260 13.80 8.26 7.31
C ASP A 260 12.91 7.05 7.66
N ARG A 261 13.00 5.95 6.89
CA ARG A 261 12.27 4.69 7.08
C ARG A 261 13.19 3.60 7.62
N PHE A 262 14.24 3.26 6.88
CA PHE A 262 15.09 2.11 7.19
C PHE A 262 16.02 2.32 8.39
N SER A 263 16.37 3.56 8.75
CA SER A 263 17.11 3.81 10.01
C SER A 263 16.30 3.47 11.26
N GLN A 264 14.96 3.58 11.21
CA GLN A 264 14.09 3.25 12.34
C GLN A 264 14.02 1.75 12.63
N ILE A 265 14.24 0.91 11.61
CA ILE A 265 14.01 -0.54 11.69
C ILE A 265 15.30 -1.37 11.63
N GLN A 266 16.44 -0.73 11.32
CA GLN A 266 17.79 -1.32 11.27
C GLN A 266 17.79 -2.68 10.52
N PRO A 267 17.64 -2.68 9.18
CA PRO A 267 17.63 -3.90 8.39
C PRO A 267 19.03 -4.53 8.34
N LYS A 268 19.07 -5.86 8.49
CA LYS A 268 20.30 -6.65 8.46
C LYS A 268 20.79 -6.93 7.04
N LEU A 269 19.83 -7.06 6.12
CA LEU A 269 20.03 -7.40 4.72
C LEU A 269 19.19 -6.46 3.84
N MET A 270 19.77 -5.95 2.76
CA MET A 270 19.06 -5.14 1.75
C MET A 270 19.27 -5.69 0.35
N PHE A 271 18.19 -5.83 -0.42
CA PHE A 271 18.21 -6.09 -1.86
C PHE A 271 17.97 -4.78 -2.63
N SER A 272 18.70 -4.55 -3.73
CA SER A 272 18.49 -3.38 -4.60
C SER A 272 18.95 -3.65 -6.03
N VAL A 273 18.53 -2.80 -6.97
CA VAL A 273 18.95 -2.81 -8.38
C VAL A 273 19.99 -1.71 -8.65
N GLU A 274 20.74 -1.83 -9.75
CA GLU A 274 21.66 -0.79 -10.22
C GLU A 274 20.96 0.36 -10.94
N ALA A 275 19.84 0.08 -11.63
CA ALA A 275 19.06 1.02 -12.42
C ALA A 275 17.61 0.54 -12.63
N VAL A 276 16.74 1.42 -13.13
CA VAL A 276 15.40 1.08 -13.65
C VAL A 276 15.13 1.82 -14.97
N VAL A 277 14.19 1.32 -15.78
CA VAL A 277 13.68 2.05 -16.95
C VAL A 277 12.30 2.60 -16.62
N TYR A 278 12.11 3.90 -16.79
CA TYR A 278 10.81 4.56 -16.58
C TYR A 278 10.64 5.78 -17.48
N ASN A 279 9.54 5.83 -18.23
CA ASN A 279 9.15 6.92 -19.12
C ASN A 279 10.22 7.23 -20.18
N GLY A 280 10.64 6.20 -20.93
CA GLY A 280 11.55 6.23 -22.06
C GLY A 280 13.01 6.45 -21.68
N LYS A 281 13.37 6.29 -20.40
CA LYS A 281 14.69 6.65 -19.86
C LYS A 281 15.16 5.64 -18.83
N GLU A 282 16.46 5.34 -18.85
CA GLU A 282 17.15 4.67 -17.75
C GLU A 282 17.42 5.67 -16.62
N HIS A 283 17.20 5.24 -15.37
CA HIS A 283 17.49 6.00 -14.16
C HIS A 283 18.45 5.18 -13.29
N SER A 284 19.72 5.59 -13.27
CA SER A 284 20.72 4.92 -12.42
C SER A 284 20.40 5.12 -10.94
N HIS A 285 20.52 4.03 -10.19
CA HIS A 285 20.19 3.94 -8.78
C HIS A 285 21.43 3.98 -7.86
N MET A 286 22.60 3.65 -8.40
CA MET A 286 23.84 3.37 -7.66
C MET A 286 24.29 4.49 -6.70
N GLU A 287 24.20 5.76 -7.08
CA GLU A 287 24.56 6.88 -6.19
C GLU A 287 23.60 7.05 -5.02
N LYS A 288 22.29 6.80 -5.24
CA LYS A 288 21.28 6.83 -4.18
C LYS A 288 21.51 5.66 -3.23
N LEU A 289 21.72 4.46 -3.77
CA LEU A 289 22.02 3.25 -3.01
C LEU A 289 23.28 3.40 -2.15
N GLN A 290 24.40 3.90 -2.71
CA GLN A 290 25.62 4.18 -1.95
C GLN A 290 25.37 5.10 -0.74
N ARG A 291 24.58 6.16 -0.94
CA ARG A 291 24.27 7.14 0.12
C ARG A 291 23.32 6.58 1.18
N VAL A 292 22.35 5.74 0.79
CA VAL A 292 21.46 5.03 1.74
C VAL A 292 22.24 4.04 2.57
N VAL A 293 23.06 3.17 1.96
CA VAL A 293 23.86 2.15 2.68
C VAL A 293 24.82 2.79 3.69
N ARG A 294 25.44 3.93 3.33
CA ARG A 294 26.30 4.70 4.27
C ARG A 294 25.55 5.32 5.46
N GLY A 295 24.21 5.46 5.38
CA GLY A 295 23.37 5.95 6.48
C GLY A 295 22.72 4.82 7.30
N LEU A 296 23.04 3.55 7.03
CA LEU A 296 22.52 2.38 7.73
C LEU A 296 23.70 1.56 8.31
N PRO A 297 24.27 1.97 9.46
CA PRO A 297 25.52 1.39 9.97
C PRO A 297 25.38 -0.10 10.37
N ASP A 298 24.17 -0.53 10.72
CA ASP A 298 23.87 -1.92 11.14
C ASP A 298 23.64 -2.88 9.94
N LEU A 299 23.77 -2.40 8.70
CA LEU A 299 23.46 -3.16 7.49
C LEU A 299 24.61 -4.11 7.11
N GLU A 300 24.55 -5.35 7.62
CA GLU A 300 25.56 -6.40 7.42
C GLU A 300 25.76 -6.81 5.94
N LYS A 301 24.72 -6.70 5.10
CA LYS A 301 24.76 -7.18 3.70
C LYS A 301 23.89 -6.36 2.75
N VAL A 302 24.45 -6.05 1.58
CA VAL A 302 23.70 -5.51 0.43
C VAL A 302 23.83 -6.48 -0.74
N VAL A 303 22.71 -6.81 -1.39
CA VAL A 303 22.66 -7.66 -2.58
C VAL A 303 22.20 -6.80 -3.75
N VAL A 304 23.09 -6.62 -4.73
CA VAL A 304 22.84 -5.83 -5.94
C VAL A 304 22.45 -6.77 -7.07
N ILE A 305 21.29 -6.50 -7.66
CA ILE A 305 20.72 -7.27 -8.75
C ILE A 305 21.02 -6.54 -10.07
N PRO A 306 21.74 -7.16 -11.03
CA PRO A 306 21.83 -6.66 -12.40
C PRO A 306 20.44 -6.68 -13.05
N TYR A 307 19.88 -5.51 -13.36
CA TYR A 307 18.48 -5.40 -13.76
C TYR A 307 18.27 -4.75 -15.12
N VAL A 308 19.05 -3.74 -15.49
CA VAL A 308 19.04 -3.10 -16.81
C VAL A 308 20.29 -3.47 -17.62
N ALA A 309 21.45 -3.34 -16.99
CA ALA A 309 22.77 -3.57 -17.56
C ALA A 309 23.27 -5.01 -17.31
N ALA A 310 24.24 -5.45 -18.11
CA ALA A 310 24.94 -6.71 -17.88
C ALA A 310 25.87 -6.60 -16.64
N ARG A 311 26.02 -7.68 -15.87
CA ARG A 311 26.71 -7.72 -14.58
C ARG A 311 28.13 -7.11 -14.64
N GLU A 312 28.84 -7.35 -15.73
CA GLU A 312 30.22 -6.91 -15.99
C GLU A 312 30.36 -5.38 -16.10
N GLN A 313 29.26 -4.69 -16.36
CA GLN A 313 29.20 -3.23 -16.52
C GLN A 313 28.94 -2.51 -15.18
N ILE A 314 28.57 -3.25 -14.13
CA ILE A 314 28.08 -2.70 -12.86
C ILE A 314 29.21 -2.64 -11.83
N ASN A 315 29.55 -1.43 -11.37
CA ASN A 315 30.60 -1.26 -10.37
C ASN A 315 30.03 -1.12 -8.94
N ILE A 316 29.92 -2.25 -8.22
CA ILE A 316 29.44 -2.28 -6.83
C ILE A 316 30.49 -1.86 -5.79
N SER A 317 31.78 -1.77 -6.13
CA SER A 317 32.90 -1.54 -5.17
C SER A 317 32.78 -0.26 -4.31
N LYS A 318 31.95 0.68 -4.74
CA LYS A 318 31.65 1.93 -4.02
C LYS A 318 30.61 1.76 -2.90
N ILE A 319 29.85 0.67 -2.90
CA ILE A 319 28.76 0.38 -1.95
C ILE A 319 29.30 -0.54 -0.84
N PRO A 320 29.27 -0.12 0.45
CA PRO A 320 29.68 -0.96 1.57
C PRO A 320 28.90 -2.29 1.61
N ASN A 321 29.57 -3.36 2.04
CA ASN A 321 28.99 -4.69 2.27
C ASN A 321 28.25 -5.34 1.07
N SER A 322 28.45 -4.84 -0.15
CA SER A 322 27.76 -5.28 -1.36
C SER A 322 28.30 -6.57 -1.98
N VAL A 323 27.40 -7.38 -2.53
CA VAL A 323 27.67 -8.55 -3.40
C VAL A 323 26.66 -8.57 -4.56
N PHE A 324 26.91 -9.33 -5.63
CA PHE A 324 25.90 -9.56 -6.67
C PHE A 324 24.90 -10.65 -6.26
N LEU A 325 23.71 -10.64 -6.88
CA LEU A 325 22.65 -11.63 -6.59
C LEU A 325 23.13 -13.07 -6.74
N ASP A 326 23.74 -13.43 -7.86
CA ASP A 326 24.20 -14.81 -8.12
C ASP A 326 25.22 -15.26 -7.08
N ASP A 327 26.13 -14.37 -6.65
CA ASP A 327 27.14 -14.65 -5.63
C ASP A 327 26.50 -14.90 -4.26
N PHE A 328 25.43 -14.16 -3.93
CA PHE A 328 24.66 -14.35 -2.72
C PHE A 328 23.91 -15.69 -2.75
N LEU A 329 23.17 -15.96 -3.82
CA LEU A 329 22.40 -17.19 -4.01
C LEU A 329 23.30 -18.44 -4.03
N ALA A 330 24.49 -18.34 -4.63
CA ALA A 330 25.50 -19.41 -4.60
C ALA A 330 25.97 -19.77 -3.18
N THR A 331 25.80 -18.92 -2.16
CA THR A 331 26.07 -19.30 -0.76
C THR A 331 24.99 -20.23 -0.17
N GLY A 332 23.77 -20.19 -0.72
CA GLY A 332 22.65 -21.07 -0.38
C GLY A 332 22.60 -22.37 -1.20
N ALA A 333 23.27 -22.40 -2.36
CA ALA A 333 23.43 -23.63 -3.15
C ALA A 333 24.42 -24.58 -2.48
N GLY A 334 23.94 -25.74 -2.04
CA GLY A 334 24.78 -26.87 -1.64
C GLY A 334 25.00 -27.87 -2.77
N ASP A 335 25.46 -29.08 -2.44
CA ASP A 335 25.60 -30.19 -3.39
C ASP A 335 24.24 -30.64 -4.00
N HIS A 336 23.14 -30.21 -3.39
CA HIS A 336 21.76 -30.44 -3.81
C HIS A 336 20.97 -29.12 -3.78
N ALA A 337 19.91 -29.02 -4.60
CA ALA A 337 18.99 -27.90 -4.55
C ALA A 337 18.35 -27.78 -3.15
N PRO A 338 18.30 -26.59 -2.53
CA PRO A 338 17.76 -26.43 -1.19
C PRO A 338 16.25 -26.72 -1.17
N GLN A 339 15.78 -27.40 -0.13
CA GLN A 339 14.34 -27.56 0.12
C GLN A 339 13.78 -26.34 0.85
N LEU A 340 12.54 -25.98 0.53
CA LEU A 340 11.87 -24.81 1.11
C LEU A 340 11.23 -25.15 2.46
N GLU A 341 11.93 -24.84 3.55
CA GLU A 341 11.44 -25.00 4.92
C GLU A 341 10.75 -23.74 5.44
N PHE A 342 9.46 -23.86 5.75
CA PHE A 342 8.64 -22.78 6.32
C PHE A 342 8.65 -22.78 7.85
N GLU A 343 9.12 -21.68 8.45
CA GLU A 343 9.01 -21.46 9.89
C GLU A 343 7.54 -21.40 10.31
N GLN A 344 7.14 -22.19 11.30
CA GLN A 344 5.76 -22.26 11.78
C GLN A 344 5.53 -21.27 12.92
N LEU A 345 4.80 -20.19 12.63
CA LEU A 345 4.83 -18.94 13.38
C LEU A 345 3.45 -18.62 14.00
N PRO A 346 3.39 -17.97 15.18
CA PRO A 346 2.12 -17.48 15.72
C PRO A 346 1.41 -16.56 14.73
N PHE A 347 0.08 -16.58 14.69
CA PHE A 347 -0.74 -15.69 13.85
C PHE A 347 -0.32 -14.21 13.94
N SER A 348 0.03 -13.76 15.15
CA SER A 348 0.47 -12.41 15.49
C SER A 348 1.93 -12.08 15.16
N HIS A 349 2.69 -13.00 14.54
CA HIS A 349 4.09 -12.78 14.16
C HIS A 349 4.24 -11.66 13.11
N PRO A 350 5.16 -10.68 13.28
CA PRO A 350 5.41 -9.63 12.31
C PRO A 350 5.79 -10.15 10.92
N LEU A 351 5.12 -9.66 9.87
CA LEU A 351 5.42 -9.98 8.47
C LEU A 351 5.93 -8.75 7.72
N PHE A 352 5.17 -7.66 7.74
CA PHE A 352 5.48 -6.44 7.01
C PHE A 352 5.68 -5.26 7.95
N ILE A 353 6.70 -4.44 7.66
CA ILE A 353 6.81 -3.08 8.19
C ILE A 353 6.53 -2.09 7.06
N MET A 354 5.50 -1.27 7.23
CA MET A 354 5.07 -0.25 6.29
C MET A 354 5.12 1.15 6.92
N PHE A 355 5.15 2.19 6.08
CA PHE A 355 5.38 3.57 6.53
C PHE A 355 4.38 4.57 5.93
N SER A 356 3.60 5.24 6.78
CA SER A 356 2.73 6.36 6.40
C SER A 356 3.42 7.70 6.60
N SER A 357 3.01 8.72 5.83
CA SER A 357 3.45 10.10 6.05
C SER A 357 2.82 10.65 7.33
N GLY A 358 3.61 10.76 8.39
CA GLY A 358 3.22 11.48 9.60
C GLY A 358 3.01 12.98 9.31
N THR A 359 2.10 13.62 10.04
CA THR A 359 1.88 15.08 9.97
C THR A 359 2.91 15.88 10.75
N THR A 360 3.57 15.25 11.72
CA THR A 360 4.64 15.80 12.55
C THR A 360 5.73 14.74 12.74
N GLY A 361 6.98 15.08 12.47
CA GLY A 361 8.12 14.16 12.61
C GLY A 361 8.33 13.21 11.43
N ALA A 362 8.97 12.07 11.71
CA ALA A 362 9.35 11.06 10.73
C ALA A 362 8.14 10.22 10.24
N PRO A 363 8.26 9.44 9.15
CA PRO A 363 7.22 8.49 8.73
C PRO A 363 6.89 7.48 9.83
N LYS A 364 5.60 7.26 10.11
CA LYS A 364 5.18 6.36 11.21
C LYS A 364 5.42 4.89 10.84
N CYS A 365 5.92 4.09 11.79
CA CYS A 365 6.24 2.68 11.60
C CYS A 365 5.05 1.77 11.98
N MET A 366 4.50 1.03 11.01
CA MET A 366 3.34 0.15 11.20
C MET A 366 3.72 -1.31 10.93
N VAL A 367 3.39 -2.22 11.86
CA VAL A 367 3.80 -3.63 11.79
C VAL A 367 2.58 -4.55 11.65
N HIS A 368 2.48 -5.18 10.48
CA HIS A 368 1.38 -6.06 10.11
C HIS A 368 1.75 -7.51 10.40
N SER A 369 0.82 -8.27 10.95
CA SER A 369 1.04 -9.67 11.33
C SER A 369 0.80 -10.63 10.15
N ALA A 370 1.54 -11.74 10.12
CA ALA A 370 1.50 -12.73 9.05
C ALA A 370 0.08 -13.28 8.82
N GLY A 371 -0.56 -13.76 9.89
CA GLY A 371 -1.92 -14.29 9.80
C GLY A 371 -2.96 -13.20 9.54
N GLY A 372 -2.83 -12.03 10.18
CA GLY A 372 -3.78 -10.92 10.03
C GLY A 372 -3.84 -10.37 8.61
N THR A 373 -2.66 -10.18 8.01
CA THR A 373 -2.52 -9.78 6.59
C THR A 373 -3.10 -10.85 5.67
N LEU A 374 -2.70 -12.10 5.86
CA LEU A 374 -3.10 -13.23 5.02
C LEU A 374 -4.63 -13.41 4.98
N ILE A 375 -5.29 -13.43 6.14
CA ILE A 375 -6.72 -13.72 6.22
C ILE A 375 -7.58 -12.53 5.73
N GLN A 376 -7.14 -11.27 5.96
CA GLN A 376 -7.79 -10.09 5.41
C GLN A 376 -7.67 -10.04 3.87
N HIS A 377 -6.48 -10.31 3.33
CA HIS A 377 -6.28 -10.39 1.89
C HIS A 377 -7.06 -11.54 1.25
N LEU A 378 -7.07 -12.73 1.84
CA LEU A 378 -7.89 -13.85 1.34
C LEU A 378 -9.39 -13.52 1.36
N LYS A 379 -9.89 -12.84 2.40
CA LYS A 379 -11.28 -12.37 2.45
C LYS A 379 -11.58 -11.42 1.29
N GLU A 380 -10.70 -10.46 1.03
CA GLU A 380 -10.88 -9.49 -0.06
C GLU A 380 -10.76 -10.13 -1.45
N HIS A 381 -9.77 -10.98 -1.68
CA HIS A 381 -9.62 -11.67 -2.96
C HIS A 381 -10.79 -12.64 -3.22
N MET A 382 -11.09 -13.53 -2.28
CA MET A 382 -12.11 -14.57 -2.47
C MET A 382 -13.54 -14.00 -2.42
N LEU A 383 -13.94 -13.25 -1.39
CA LEU A 383 -15.34 -12.86 -1.21
C LEU A 383 -15.72 -11.55 -1.94
N HIS A 384 -14.78 -10.60 -2.07
CA HIS A 384 -15.04 -9.28 -2.67
C HIS A 384 -14.59 -9.18 -4.14
N GLY A 385 -13.38 -9.66 -4.46
CA GLY A 385 -12.86 -9.76 -5.82
C GLY A 385 -13.40 -10.96 -6.60
N ASP A 386 -14.02 -11.91 -5.91
CA ASP A 386 -14.54 -13.16 -6.48
C ASP A 386 -13.44 -13.97 -7.18
N MET A 387 -12.24 -14.01 -6.58
CA MET A 387 -11.04 -14.55 -7.21
C MET A 387 -10.90 -16.05 -7.03
N THR A 388 -10.67 -16.71 -8.16
CA THR A 388 -10.38 -18.14 -8.27
C THR A 388 -8.91 -18.35 -8.62
N SER A 389 -8.47 -19.61 -8.72
CA SER A 389 -7.17 -19.92 -9.33
C SER A 389 -7.16 -19.65 -10.84
N GLY A 390 -8.31 -19.51 -11.50
CA GLY A 390 -8.41 -19.18 -12.93
C GLY A 390 -8.14 -17.72 -13.28
N ASP A 391 -7.93 -16.85 -12.28
CA ASP A 391 -7.75 -15.42 -12.47
C ASP A 391 -6.29 -14.99 -12.69
N VAL A 392 -6.13 -13.87 -13.41
CA VAL A 392 -4.86 -13.18 -13.63
C VAL A 392 -5.03 -11.72 -13.22
N LEU A 393 -4.32 -11.32 -12.17
CA LEU A 393 -4.38 -9.99 -11.55
C LEU A 393 -3.17 -9.14 -11.94
N LEU A 394 -3.41 -7.97 -12.52
CA LEU A 394 -2.45 -6.87 -12.54
C LEU A 394 -2.96 -5.76 -11.62
N TYR A 395 -2.13 -5.24 -10.73
CA TYR A 395 -2.34 -3.92 -10.11
C TYR A 395 -1.18 -3.01 -10.51
N TYR A 396 -1.47 -1.88 -11.16
CA TYR A 396 -0.44 -0.90 -11.49
C TYR A 396 0.02 -0.21 -10.19
N THR A 397 1.18 -0.62 -9.68
CA THR A 397 1.69 -0.23 -8.36
C THR A 397 3.21 -0.43 -8.26
N THR A 398 3.82 0.07 -7.18
CA THR A 398 5.23 -0.17 -6.83
C THR A 398 5.34 -0.83 -5.46
N VAL A 399 6.48 -1.45 -5.15
CA VAL A 399 6.74 -2.13 -3.86
C VAL A 399 6.73 -1.18 -2.63
N GLY A 400 6.60 0.13 -2.84
CA GLY A 400 6.45 1.12 -1.78
C GLY A 400 5.00 1.36 -1.33
N TRP A 401 4.01 0.76 -1.99
CA TRP A 401 2.58 0.92 -1.69
C TRP A 401 1.94 -0.41 -1.25
N MET A 402 0.99 -0.34 -0.30
CA MET A 402 0.31 -1.53 0.23
C MET A 402 -0.46 -2.34 -0.82
N MET A 403 -0.81 -1.72 -1.96
CA MET A 403 -1.42 -2.43 -3.09
C MET A 403 -0.51 -3.50 -3.69
N TRP A 404 0.82 -3.39 -3.55
CA TRP A 404 1.75 -4.44 -3.97
C TRP A 404 1.65 -5.67 -3.06
N ASN A 405 1.67 -5.48 -1.73
CA ASN A 405 1.50 -6.56 -0.76
C ASN A 405 0.13 -7.26 -0.91
N TRP A 406 -0.92 -6.46 -1.15
CA TRP A 406 -2.27 -6.92 -1.46
C TRP A 406 -2.31 -7.76 -2.74
N MET A 407 -1.76 -7.24 -3.84
CA MET A 407 -1.69 -7.91 -5.13
C MET A 407 -0.93 -9.25 -5.06
N VAL A 408 0.26 -9.26 -4.46
CA VAL A 408 1.08 -10.49 -4.34
C VAL A 408 0.40 -11.56 -3.48
N SER A 409 -0.49 -11.17 -2.56
CA SER A 409 -1.30 -12.12 -1.78
C SER A 409 -2.35 -12.87 -2.60
N ALA A 410 -2.63 -12.48 -3.85
CA ALA A 410 -3.50 -13.24 -4.75
C ALA A 410 -2.92 -14.62 -5.10
N LEU A 411 -1.59 -14.82 -5.00
CA LEU A 411 -0.96 -16.14 -5.14
C LEU A 411 -1.57 -17.17 -4.17
N ALA A 412 -2.08 -16.74 -3.01
CA ALA A 412 -2.76 -17.62 -2.06
C ALA A 412 -4.11 -18.15 -2.55
N THR A 413 -4.83 -17.48 -3.47
CA THR A 413 -6.00 -18.07 -4.17
C THR A 413 -5.59 -18.95 -5.36
N GLY A 414 -4.29 -19.01 -5.65
CA GLY A 414 -3.70 -19.69 -6.80
C GLY A 414 -3.69 -18.82 -8.06
N ALA A 415 -4.30 -17.62 -8.03
CA ALA A 415 -4.33 -16.70 -9.15
C ALA A 415 -2.93 -16.25 -9.58
N SER A 416 -2.72 -16.02 -10.87
CA SER A 416 -1.47 -15.49 -11.39
C SER A 416 -1.38 -13.99 -11.12
N VAL A 417 -0.18 -13.49 -10.84
CA VAL A 417 0.09 -12.05 -10.63
C VAL A 417 0.94 -11.51 -11.77
N VAL A 418 0.55 -10.36 -12.32
CA VAL A 418 1.36 -9.64 -13.32
C VAL A 418 2.14 -8.52 -12.64
N LEU A 419 3.46 -8.64 -12.66
CA LEU A 419 4.42 -7.65 -12.18
C LEU A 419 4.83 -6.78 -13.36
N TYR A 420 4.39 -5.52 -13.35
CA TYR A 420 4.77 -4.52 -14.35
C TYR A 420 5.66 -3.44 -13.75
N ASP A 421 6.83 -3.25 -14.34
CA ASP A 421 7.81 -2.21 -14.00
C ASP A 421 7.96 -1.24 -15.20
N GLY A 422 7.32 -0.06 -15.10
CA GLY A 422 7.28 0.90 -16.21
C GLY A 422 6.27 2.03 -16.03
N SER A 423 6.31 3.00 -16.94
CA SER A 423 5.33 4.08 -17.07
C SER A 423 4.06 3.59 -17.78
N PRO A 424 2.86 3.80 -17.25
CA PRO A 424 1.61 3.25 -17.79
C PRO A 424 1.10 4.06 -18.99
N LEU A 425 2.01 4.75 -19.68
CA LEU A 425 1.81 5.69 -20.78
C LEU A 425 2.94 5.62 -21.83
N VAL A 426 3.96 4.78 -21.63
CA VAL A 426 5.14 4.63 -22.51
C VAL A 426 5.44 3.13 -22.67
N PRO A 427 5.75 2.61 -23.88
CA PRO A 427 5.93 3.32 -25.15
C PRO A 427 4.67 3.99 -25.69
N THR A 428 3.49 3.56 -25.26
CA THR A 428 2.20 4.13 -25.65
C THR A 428 1.23 4.24 -24.46
N PRO A 429 0.17 5.05 -24.54
CA PRO A 429 -0.98 4.99 -23.63
C PRO A 429 -1.76 3.66 -23.67
N SER A 430 -1.44 2.76 -24.61
CA SER A 430 -2.06 1.44 -24.72
C SER A 430 -1.42 0.39 -23.81
N VAL A 431 -0.21 0.62 -23.28
CA VAL A 431 0.66 -0.45 -22.71
C VAL A 431 0.00 -1.39 -21.70
N LEU A 432 -0.92 -0.91 -20.84
CA LEU A 432 -1.64 -1.80 -19.91
C LEU A 432 -2.79 -2.58 -20.57
N TRP A 433 -3.38 -2.07 -21.66
CA TRP A 433 -4.35 -2.78 -22.49
C TRP A 433 -3.68 -3.80 -23.42
N ASP A 434 -2.50 -3.47 -23.96
CA ASP A 434 -1.63 -4.41 -24.69
C ASP A 434 -1.31 -5.63 -23.80
N LEU A 435 -1.00 -5.40 -22.51
CA LEU A 435 -0.80 -6.46 -21.51
C LEU A 435 -2.09 -7.21 -21.14
N VAL A 436 -3.25 -6.55 -21.12
CA VAL A 436 -4.55 -7.22 -20.86
C VAL A 436 -4.82 -8.30 -21.89
N ASP A 437 -4.67 -7.97 -23.18
CA ASP A 437 -4.96 -8.91 -24.28
C ASP A 437 -3.86 -9.97 -24.46
N SER A 438 -2.59 -9.60 -24.32
CA SER A 438 -1.46 -10.54 -24.56
C SER A 438 -1.23 -11.54 -23.43
N ILE A 439 -1.57 -11.20 -22.18
CA ILE A 439 -1.48 -12.11 -21.03
C ILE A 439 -2.83 -12.80 -20.76
N GLY A 440 -3.95 -12.15 -21.08
CA GLY A 440 -5.29 -12.59 -20.71
C GLY A 440 -5.70 -12.14 -19.30
N ILE A 441 -5.36 -10.90 -18.92
CA ILE A 441 -5.63 -10.34 -17.59
C ILE A 441 -7.14 -10.33 -17.32
N THR A 442 -7.57 -10.82 -16.14
CA THR A 442 -8.98 -10.85 -15.74
C THR A 442 -9.34 -9.66 -14.85
N ILE A 443 -8.40 -9.19 -14.02
CA ILE A 443 -8.58 -8.07 -13.08
C ILE A 443 -7.46 -7.04 -13.26
N LEU A 444 -7.83 -5.79 -13.57
CA LEU A 444 -6.92 -4.65 -13.75
C LEU A 444 -7.12 -3.59 -12.66
N GLY A 445 -6.18 -3.48 -11.72
CA GLY A 445 -6.13 -2.41 -10.73
C GLY A 445 -5.28 -1.22 -11.16
N THR A 446 -5.76 0.00 -10.90
CA THR A 446 -5.09 1.25 -11.32
C THR A 446 -5.48 2.45 -10.44
N GLY A 447 -4.82 3.59 -10.63
CA GLY A 447 -5.17 4.85 -9.96
C GLY A 447 -6.22 5.64 -10.74
N ALA A 448 -7.19 6.27 -10.06
CA ALA A 448 -8.27 7.02 -10.73
C ALA A 448 -7.76 8.13 -11.68
N LYS A 449 -6.60 8.74 -11.39
CA LYS A 449 -6.00 9.75 -12.30
C LYS A 449 -5.50 9.13 -13.62
N TRP A 450 -5.08 7.86 -13.67
CA TRP A 450 -4.70 7.23 -14.93
C TRP A 450 -5.92 7.10 -15.87
N LEU A 451 -7.06 6.63 -15.35
CA LEU A 451 -8.31 6.61 -16.11
C LEU A 451 -8.68 8.00 -16.63
N SER A 452 -8.56 9.06 -15.82
CA SER A 452 -8.75 10.43 -16.31
C SER A 452 -7.70 10.88 -17.33
N VAL A 453 -6.44 10.40 -17.30
CA VAL A 453 -5.45 10.70 -18.36
C VAL A 453 -5.80 10.01 -19.69
N LEU A 454 -6.39 8.82 -19.65
CA LEU A 454 -6.89 8.16 -20.86
C LEU A 454 -8.13 8.86 -21.43
N GLU A 455 -9.04 9.30 -20.55
CA GLU A 455 -10.20 10.14 -20.88
C GLU A 455 -9.78 11.49 -21.49
N GLU A 456 -8.78 12.18 -20.89
CA GLU A 456 -8.13 13.40 -21.40
C GLU A 456 -7.39 13.19 -22.75
N LYS A 457 -7.21 11.94 -23.20
CA LYS A 457 -6.56 11.56 -24.47
C LYS A 457 -7.52 10.98 -25.51
N ASP A 458 -8.82 10.95 -25.23
CA ASP A 458 -9.86 10.28 -26.06
C ASP A 458 -9.53 8.81 -26.40
N MET A 459 -8.83 8.11 -25.50
CA MET A 459 -8.46 6.71 -25.68
C MET A 459 -9.69 5.80 -25.68
N LYS A 460 -9.81 4.94 -26.69
CA LYS A 460 -10.91 3.96 -26.84
C LYS A 460 -10.36 2.54 -26.97
N PRO A 461 -9.95 1.89 -25.86
CA PRO A 461 -9.58 0.49 -25.85
C PRO A 461 -10.63 -0.44 -26.49
N VAL A 462 -11.93 -0.12 -26.39
CA VAL A 462 -13.02 -0.89 -27.01
C VAL A 462 -12.97 -0.95 -28.54
N GLU A 463 -12.27 -0.01 -29.20
CA GLU A 463 -12.13 0.08 -30.66
C GLU A 463 -10.81 -0.55 -31.15
N THR A 464 -9.92 -0.93 -30.23
CA THR A 464 -8.51 -1.29 -30.53
C THR A 464 -8.05 -2.60 -29.89
N HIS A 465 -8.74 -3.08 -28.86
CA HIS A 465 -8.41 -4.26 -28.07
C HIS A 465 -9.64 -5.17 -27.92
N SER A 466 -9.42 -6.46 -27.75
CA SER A 466 -10.44 -7.48 -27.49
C SER A 466 -11.01 -7.36 -26.08
N LEU A 467 -10.14 -7.16 -25.09
CA LEU A 467 -10.43 -7.08 -23.67
C LEU A 467 -11.29 -8.27 -23.17
N GLN A 468 -11.23 -9.42 -23.84
CA GLN A 468 -12.21 -10.50 -23.66
C GLN A 468 -12.18 -11.12 -22.26
N THR A 469 -10.98 -11.28 -21.69
CA THR A 469 -10.74 -11.82 -20.34
C THR A 469 -11.08 -10.83 -19.23
N LEU A 470 -11.03 -9.52 -19.51
CA LEU A 470 -11.15 -8.47 -18.51
C LEU A 470 -12.58 -8.41 -17.96
N ARG A 471 -12.76 -8.87 -16.71
CA ARG A 471 -14.03 -8.86 -15.97
C ARG A 471 -14.13 -7.74 -14.95
N THR A 472 -13.01 -7.20 -14.47
CA THR A 472 -13.00 -6.23 -13.37
C THR A 472 -11.91 -5.18 -13.54
N ILE A 473 -12.26 -3.91 -13.32
CA ILE A 473 -11.33 -2.80 -13.20
C ILE A 473 -11.44 -2.24 -11.78
N LEU A 474 -10.34 -2.17 -11.05
CA LEU A 474 -10.27 -1.62 -9.69
C LEU A 474 -9.60 -0.23 -9.70
N SER A 475 -10.12 0.70 -8.91
CA SER A 475 -9.61 2.08 -8.84
C SER A 475 -9.38 2.55 -7.41
N THR A 476 -8.18 3.05 -7.10
CA THR A 476 -7.81 3.54 -5.75
C THR A 476 -7.00 4.85 -5.78
N GLY A 477 -6.57 5.31 -4.60
CA GLY A 477 -5.67 6.44 -4.38
C GLY A 477 -6.36 7.81 -4.40
N SER A 478 -7.45 7.95 -5.14
CA SER A 478 -8.35 9.11 -5.08
C SER A 478 -9.77 8.73 -5.52
N PRO A 479 -10.82 9.47 -5.09
CA PRO A 479 -12.19 9.17 -5.48
C PRO A 479 -12.38 9.22 -7.00
N LEU A 480 -12.93 8.14 -7.57
CA LEU A 480 -13.22 8.06 -9.01
C LEU A 480 -14.41 8.98 -9.36
N LYS A 481 -14.19 9.93 -10.27
CA LYS A 481 -15.24 10.88 -10.74
C LYS A 481 -16.41 10.13 -11.36
N ALA A 482 -17.62 10.61 -11.15
CA ALA A 482 -18.83 10.04 -11.79
C ALA A 482 -18.72 9.98 -13.33
N GLN A 483 -18.19 11.02 -13.99
CA GLN A 483 -17.99 10.99 -15.46
C GLN A 483 -17.05 9.88 -15.92
N SER A 484 -16.00 9.58 -15.14
CA SER A 484 -15.02 8.56 -15.51
C SER A 484 -15.58 7.13 -15.42
N TYR A 485 -16.69 6.89 -14.70
CA TYR A 485 -17.48 5.65 -14.86
C TYR A 485 -18.12 5.60 -16.25
N ASP A 486 -18.80 6.68 -16.66
CA ASP A 486 -19.46 6.75 -17.96
C ASP A 486 -18.45 6.68 -19.13
N TYR A 487 -17.20 7.13 -18.94
CA TYR A 487 -16.08 6.89 -19.87
C TYR A 487 -15.69 5.41 -19.94
N VAL A 488 -15.42 4.73 -18.83
CA VAL A 488 -15.04 3.30 -18.82
C VAL A 488 -16.11 2.44 -19.51
N TYR A 489 -17.39 2.63 -19.16
CA TYR A 489 -18.48 1.83 -19.73
C TYR A 489 -18.74 2.08 -21.22
N ARG A 490 -18.35 3.26 -21.73
CA ARG A 490 -18.54 3.65 -23.14
C ARG A 490 -17.33 3.37 -24.03
N CYS A 491 -16.12 3.62 -23.54
CA CYS A 491 -14.89 3.68 -24.34
C CYS A 491 -13.89 2.55 -24.02
N ILE A 492 -14.04 1.86 -22.88
CA ILE A 492 -13.18 0.73 -22.49
C ILE A 492 -13.95 -0.58 -22.60
N LYS A 493 -14.95 -0.83 -21.75
CA LYS A 493 -15.75 -2.06 -21.79
C LYS A 493 -17.05 -1.89 -21.01
N SER A 494 -18.19 -2.18 -21.64
CA SER A 494 -19.52 -2.01 -21.03
C SER A 494 -19.88 -3.08 -19.99
N SER A 495 -19.17 -4.22 -19.97
CA SER A 495 -19.49 -5.39 -19.14
C SER A 495 -18.56 -5.63 -17.95
N VAL A 496 -17.63 -4.72 -17.63
CA VAL A 496 -16.76 -4.86 -16.45
C VAL A 496 -17.45 -4.42 -15.16
N LEU A 497 -17.08 -5.07 -14.06
CA LEU A 497 -17.27 -4.49 -12.74
C LEU A 497 -16.20 -3.39 -12.55
N LEU A 498 -16.62 -2.13 -12.46
CA LEU A 498 -15.76 -0.99 -12.15
C LEU A 498 -15.85 -0.67 -10.65
N GLY A 499 -14.92 -1.22 -9.87
CA GLY A 499 -14.89 -1.10 -8.42
C GLY A 499 -13.96 0.01 -7.93
N SER A 500 -14.50 1.04 -7.29
CA SER A 500 -13.67 1.94 -6.48
C SER A 500 -13.35 1.27 -5.13
N ILE A 501 -12.08 1.27 -4.71
CA ILE A 501 -11.62 0.60 -3.48
C ILE A 501 -10.93 1.60 -2.53
N SER A 502 -11.18 1.47 -1.22
CA SER A 502 -10.61 2.32 -0.17
C SER A 502 -9.65 1.50 0.69
N GLY A 503 -8.51 1.12 0.09
CA GLY A 503 -7.37 0.52 0.77
C GLY A 503 -6.64 1.54 1.66
N GLY A 504 -6.05 1.08 2.76
CA GLY A 504 -5.23 1.89 3.66
C GLY A 504 -3.99 1.14 4.13
N THR A 505 -2.84 1.83 4.16
CA THR A 505 -1.59 1.26 4.69
C THR A 505 -1.77 0.84 6.14
N ASP A 506 -2.50 1.64 6.92
CA ASP A 506 -2.77 1.50 8.35
C ASP A 506 -3.53 0.21 8.74
N ILE A 507 -4.13 -0.50 7.77
CA ILE A 507 -4.75 -1.82 7.98
C ILE A 507 -4.26 -2.91 6.99
N ILE A 508 -3.41 -2.56 6.02
CA ILE A 508 -3.01 -3.41 4.87
C ILE A 508 -4.21 -4.14 4.22
N SER A 509 -5.33 -3.42 4.06
CA SER A 509 -6.65 -3.97 3.70
C SER A 509 -7.56 -2.80 3.27
N CYS A 510 -8.75 -3.09 2.76
CA CYS A 510 -9.78 -2.11 2.44
C CYS A 510 -10.92 -2.10 3.48
N PHE A 511 -11.27 -0.91 3.98
CA PHE A 511 -12.49 -0.73 4.79
C PHE A 511 -13.77 -0.90 3.95
N MET A 512 -13.70 -0.46 2.69
CA MET A 512 -14.80 -0.40 1.74
C MET A 512 -14.24 -0.68 0.34
N GLY A 513 -14.99 -1.34 -0.53
CA GLY A 513 -14.51 -1.66 -1.87
C GLY A 513 -15.55 -2.21 -2.82
N GLN A 514 -15.05 -2.99 -3.79
CA GLN A 514 -15.85 -3.70 -4.76
C GLN A 514 -16.60 -4.88 -4.12
N ASN A 515 -17.70 -5.30 -4.74
CA ASN A 515 -18.31 -6.60 -4.48
C ASN A 515 -19.12 -7.06 -5.72
N SER A 516 -18.98 -8.33 -6.11
CA SER A 516 -19.59 -8.90 -7.32
C SER A 516 -21.08 -9.25 -7.18
N SER A 517 -21.63 -9.24 -5.97
CA SER A 517 -23.02 -9.58 -5.67
C SER A 517 -23.96 -8.36 -5.57
N ILE A 518 -23.46 -7.13 -5.78
CA ILE A 518 -24.25 -5.89 -5.69
C ILE A 518 -23.94 -4.94 -6.87
N PRO A 519 -24.88 -4.05 -7.28
CA PRO A 519 -24.69 -3.16 -8.43
C PRO A 519 -23.55 -2.15 -8.26
N VAL A 520 -23.10 -1.58 -9.39
CA VAL A 520 -22.20 -0.40 -9.41
C VAL A 520 -23.03 0.88 -9.52
N HIS A 521 -22.75 1.85 -8.65
CA HIS A 521 -23.32 3.20 -8.68
C HIS A 521 -22.22 4.24 -8.92
N ARG A 522 -22.40 5.12 -9.92
CA ARG A 522 -21.38 6.11 -10.32
C ARG A 522 -21.01 7.05 -9.17
N GLY A 523 -19.73 7.16 -8.86
CA GLY A 523 -19.21 8.00 -7.78
C GLY A 523 -19.40 7.44 -6.36
N GLU A 524 -19.90 6.21 -6.20
CA GLU A 524 -20.01 5.52 -4.90
C GLU A 524 -19.02 4.34 -4.83
N ILE A 525 -18.53 4.02 -3.64
CA ILE A 525 -17.86 2.73 -3.37
C ILE A 525 -18.98 1.73 -3.05
N GLN A 526 -18.95 0.52 -3.63
CA GLN A 526 -20.10 -0.39 -3.59
C GLN A 526 -20.41 -0.93 -2.19
N ALA A 527 -19.40 -1.48 -1.50
CA ALA A 527 -19.56 -2.23 -0.27
C ALA A 527 -18.76 -1.62 0.89
N ARG A 528 -19.32 -1.71 2.11
CA ARG A 528 -18.51 -1.84 3.33
C ARG A 528 -17.99 -3.27 3.39
N ASN A 529 -16.71 -3.49 3.68
CA ASN A 529 -16.12 -4.82 3.59
C ASN A 529 -16.56 -5.72 4.76
N LEU A 530 -16.62 -7.04 4.52
CA LEU A 530 -17.02 -7.99 5.56
C LEU A 530 -16.07 -7.93 6.77
N ALA A 531 -16.65 -8.04 7.97
CA ALA A 531 -16.02 -7.83 9.27
C ALA A 531 -15.34 -6.45 9.48
N MET A 532 -15.68 -5.44 8.67
CA MET A 532 -15.28 -4.05 8.88
C MET A 532 -16.51 -3.25 9.32
N ALA A 533 -16.65 -2.98 10.63
CA ALA A 533 -17.80 -2.28 11.21
C ALA A 533 -17.77 -0.77 10.89
N VAL A 534 -18.03 -0.41 9.64
CA VAL A 534 -17.82 0.93 9.10
C VAL A 534 -19.08 1.79 9.19
N GLU A 535 -18.89 2.99 9.76
CA GLU A 535 -19.89 4.02 10.01
C GLU A 535 -19.37 5.42 9.61
N ALA A 536 -20.28 6.39 9.50
CA ALA A 536 -19.94 7.81 9.36
C ALA A 536 -20.46 8.57 10.59
N TRP A 537 -19.62 9.34 11.27
CA TRP A 537 -19.97 10.04 12.53
C TRP A 537 -19.96 11.57 12.39
N ASP A 538 -20.82 12.27 13.15
CA ASP A 538 -20.85 13.74 13.22
C ASP A 538 -19.82 14.35 14.18
N GLU A 539 -19.74 15.70 14.25
CA GLU A 539 -18.83 16.42 15.17
C GLU A 539 -19.14 16.18 16.66
N GLU A 540 -20.30 15.62 16.98
CA GLU A 540 -20.70 15.19 18.33
C GLU A 540 -20.43 13.70 18.61
N GLY A 541 -19.85 12.96 17.65
CA GLY A 541 -19.48 11.55 17.80
C GLY A 541 -20.64 10.56 17.69
N ARG A 542 -21.66 10.87 16.89
CA ARG A 542 -22.84 10.02 16.67
C ARG A 542 -22.93 9.55 15.23
N ALA A 543 -23.38 8.32 15.00
CA ALA A 543 -23.56 7.78 13.65
C ALA A 543 -24.66 8.53 12.85
N VAL A 544 -24.31 8.99 11.65
CA VAL A 544 -25.20 9.75 10.75
C VAL A 544 -25.40 9.07 9.40
N TRP A 545 -26.62 9.17 8.89
CA TRP A 545 -27.09 8.47 7.69
C TRP A 545 -27.59 9.48 6.65
N GLY A 546 -27.27 9.26 5.37
CA GLY A 546 -27.59 10.21 4.28
C GLY A 546 -26.80 11.53 4.31
N GLN A 547 -25.91 11.71 5.29
CA GLN A 547 -25.19 12.94 5.60
C GLN A 547 -23.67 12.76 5.50
N SER A 548 -22.94 13.85 5.66
CA SER A 548 -21.47 13.84 5.65
C SER A 548 -20.94 13.75 7.08
N GLY A 549 -19.99 12.84 7.31
CA GLY A 549 -19.36 12.61 8.60
C GLY A 549 -17.94 12.03 8.45
N GLU A 550 -17.26 11.85 9.58
CA GLU A 550 -15.93 11.23 9.66
C GLU A 550 -16.03 9.70 9.58
N LEU A 551 -15.04 9.04 8.97
CA LEU A 551 -15.06 7.59 8.77
C LEU A 551 -14.59 6.85 10.03
N VAL A 552 -15.45 6.02 10.62
CA VAL A 552 -15.18 5.29 11.86
C VAL A 552 -15.35 3.79 11.64
N CYS A 553 -14.45 2.99 12.24
CA CYS A 553 -14.58 1.54 12.35
C CYS A 553 -14.83 1.20 13.83
N THR A 554 -16.07 0.85 14.19
CA THR A 554 -16.52 0.79 15.60
C THR A 554 -16.19 -0.52 16.31
N SER A 555 -15.82 -1.57 15.57
CA SER A 555 -15.32 -2.83 16.09
C SER A 555 -13.82 -2.98 15.86
N ALA A 556 -13.16 -3.74 16.74
CA ALA A 556 -11.84 -4.27 16.47
C ALA A 556 -11.94 -5.30 15.34
N SER A 557 -11.77 -4.86 14.11
CA SER A 557 -11.34 -5.73 13.01
C SER A 557 -9.88 -6.17 13.22
N LEU A 558 -9.39 -7.12 12.43
CA LEU A 558 -7.98 -7.53 12.46
C LEU A 558 -7.08 -6.35 12.05
N GLN A 559 -6.51 -5.66 13.04
CA GLN A 559 -5.67 -4.47 12.89
C GLN A 559 -4.22 -4.73 13.33
N PRO A 560 -3.24 -3.99 12.77
CA PRO A 560 -1.82 -4.17 13.07
C PRO A 560 -1.41 -3.66 14.47
N ARG A 561 -0.15 -3.93 14.83
CA ARG A 561 0.50 -3.36 16.03
C ARG A 561 1.50 -2.29 15.59
N THR A 562 1.47 -1.11 16.20
CA THR A 562 2.58 -0.14 16.09
C THR A 562 3.71 -0.52 17.05
N SER A 563 4.95 -0.21 16.69
CA SER A 563 6.14 -0.76 17.34
C SER A 563 6.95 0.27 18.14
N GLY A 564 6.32 0.97 19.09
CA GLY A 564 7.02 1.92 19.95
C GLY A 564 6.42 2.05 21.35
N ARG A 565 7.26 2.07 22.41
CA ARG A 565 6.80 2.43 23.77
C ARG A 565 6.34 3.89 23.88
N ARG A 566 6.77 4.77 22.97
CA ARG A 566 6.34 6.17 22.81
C ARG A 566 5.24 6.39 21.76
N GLU A 567 4.79 5.32 21.08
CA GLU A 567 3.80 5.43 19.98
C GLU A 567 2.44 4.80 20.33
N ARG A 568 2.31 4.13 21.47
CA ARG A 568 1.02 3.60 21.95
C ARG A 568 0.01 4.72 22.20
N GLU A 569 0.47 5.85 22.70
CA GLU A 569 -0.32 7.08 22.86
C GLU A 569 -0.78 7.62 21.48
N GLN A 570 0.08 7.58 20.47
CA GLN A 570 -0.28 7.99 19.10
C GLN A 570 -1.27 7.05 18.38
N VAL A 571 -1.51 5.83 18.89
CA VAL A 571 -2.62 4.98 18.39
C VAL A 571 -3.94 5.43 19.02
N GLN A 572 -3.94 5.85 20.29
CA GLN A 572 -5.14 6.40 20.93
C GLN A 572 -5.54 7.76 20.35
N GLU A 573 -4.57 8.59 19.94
CA GLU A 573 -4.83 9.84 19.22
C GLU A 573 -5.08 9.65 17.71
N GLY A 574 -4.56 8.57 17.10
CA GLY A 574 -4.41 8.45 15.65
C GLY A 574 -5.50 7.69 14.90
N VAL A 575 -6.34 6.89 15.56
CA VAL A 575 -7.33 6.02 14.88
C VAL A 575 -8.67 6.73 14.61
N PHE A 576 -8.61 8.05 14.34
CA PHE A 576 -9.69 8.80 13.70
C PHE A 576 -9.28 9.15 12.26
N LEU A 577 -9.74 8.34 11.30
CA LEU A 577 -9.37 8.45 9.89
C LEU A 577 -10.13 9.61 9.23
N GLN A 578 -9.56 10.81 9.29
CA GLN A 578 -10.16 12.04 8.76
C GLN A 578 -10.16 12.11 7.21
N VAL A 579 -11.03 11.31 6.60
CA VAL A 579 -11.37 11.33 5.18
C VAL A 579 -12.37 12.47 4.94
N PRO A 580 -12.10 13.46 4.06
CA PRO A 580 -12.96 14.61 3.90
C PRO A 580 -14.32 14.21 3.33
N ARG A 581 -15.37 14.55 4.09
CA ARG A 581 -16.75 14.75 3.63
C ARG A 581 -17.13 13.89 2.42
N CYS A 582 -17.49 12.63 2.66
CA CYS A 582 -17.96 11.70 1.63
C CYS A 582 -19.29 12.19 0.99
N LEU A 583 -19.19 13.03 -0.04
CA LEU A 583 -20.27 13.41 -0.96
C LEU A 583 -20.64 12.20 -1.85
N GLY A 584 -21.24 11.22 -1.20
CA GLY A 584 -21.57 9.87 -1.69
C GLY A 584 -22.32 9.04 -0.63
N ALA A 585 -22.16 9.39 0.66
CA ALA A 585 -22.93 8.80 1.78
C ALA A 585 -24.46 9.05 1.73
N ARG A 586 -24.96 9.71 0.67
CA ARG A 586 -26.40 9.86 0.41
C ARG A 586 -27.11 8.54 0.10
N ARG A 587 -26.44 7.49 -0.38
CA ARG A 587 -27.10 6.20 -0.70
C ARG A 587 -26.49 4.92 -0.15
N LEU A 588 -25.18 4.90 0.11
CA LEU A 588 -24.52 3.89 0.95
C LEU A 588 -25.21 3.64 2.31
N LEU A 589 -26.02 4.61 2.77
CA LEU A 589 -26.72 4.63 4.05
C LEU A 589 -28.26 4.85 3.88
N GLN A 590 -28.85 4.47 2.74
CA GLN A 590 -30.33 4.58 2.51
C GLN A 590 -31.08 3.25 2.38
N ASN A 591 -30.42 2.12 2.15
CA ASN A 591 -31.09 0.83 1.91
C ASN A 591 -31.48 0.10 3.23
N GLN A 592 -32.17 0.81 4.13
CA GLN A 592 -32.81 0.28 5.34
C GLN A 592 -34.19 0.92 5.52
N PRO A 593 -35.26 0.33 4.95
CA PRO A 593 -36.63 0.66 5.35
C PRO A 593 -36.90 0.17 6.78
N GLN A 594 -37.87 0.81 7.44
CA GLN A 594 -38.46 0.39 8.72
C GLN A 594 -38.83 -1.12 8.67
N ASP A 595 -38.72 -1.92 9.74
CA ASP A 595 -39.07 -1.63 11.14
C ASP A 595 -38.42 -2.64 12.11
N ARG A 596 -37.88 -2.17 13.26
CA ARG A 596 -37.68 -2.98 14.48
C ARG A 596 -37.88 -2.15 15.75
N GLY A 597 -39.13 -1.85 16.07
CA GLY A 597 -39.54 -1.33 17.38
C GLY A 597 -39.38 -2.33 18.55
N HIS A 598 -38.15 -2.70 18.93
CA HIS A 598 -37.88 -3.44 20.18
C HIS A 598 -36.83 -2.76 21.07
N ARG A 599 -37.17 -2.59 22.35
CA ARG A 599 -36.29 -2.04 23.37
C ARG A 599 -35.30 -3.10 23.85
N HIS A 600 -34.02 -2.78 23.88
CA HIS A 600 -33.08 -3.36 24.84
C HIS A 600 -32.34 -2.25 25.58
N ALA A 601 -32.30 -2.36 26.91
CA ALA A 601 -31.51 -1.47 27.76
C ALA A 601 -30.13 -2.11 28.00
N GLY A 602 -29.08 -1.33 27.79
CA GLY A 602 -27.69 -1.66 28.08
C GLY A 602 -26.99 -0.41 28.63
N PRO A 603 -25.96 -0.54 29.49
CA PRO A 603 -25.56 0.54 30.40
C PRO A 603 -24.84 1.70 29.73
N GLU A 604 -25.07 2.92 30.26
CA GLU A 604 -24.31 4.11 29.91
C GLU A 604 -22.81 3.92 30.16
N ARG A 605 -21.99 3.88 29.10
CA ARG A 605 -20.54 4.10 29.22
C ARG A 605 -20.27 5.61 29.12
N ARG A 606 -20.21 6.29 30.27
CA ARG A 606 -19.82 7.70 30.36
C ARG A 606 -18.30 7.87 30.14
N HIS A 607 -17.92 9.09 29.77
CA HIS A 607 -16.54 9.57 29.54
C HIS A 607 -15.84 9.08 28.27
N ALA A 608 -16.15 9.76 27.16
CA ALA A 608 -15.13 10.16 26.18
C ALA A 608 -14.88 11.68 26.37
N GLN A 609 -13.62 12.11 26.44
CA GLN A 609 -13.26 13.54 26.38
C GLN A 609 -12.89 13.91 24.93
N PRO A 610 -13.38 15.04 24.41
CA PRO A 610 -13.07 15.45 23.04
C PRO A 610 -11.68 16.11 22.98
N GLN A 611 -10.67 15.37 22.52
CA GLN A 611 -9.40 15.94 22.08
C GLN A 611 -9.40 16.10 20.54
N ARG A 612 -9.02 17.28 20.05
CA ARG A 612 -9.11 17.68 18.62
C ARG A 612 -7.73 18.02 18.05
N SER A 613 -7.12 17.13 17.25
CA SER A 613 -5.87 17.46 16.51
C SER A 613 -5.59 16.65 15.23
N ALA A 614 -6.17 17.11 14.12
CA ALA A 614 -5.60 17.18 12.77
C ALA A 614 -4.70 16.05 12.19
N VAL A 615 -5.25 15.29 11.24
CA VAL A 615 -4.50 14.76 10.08
C VAL A 615 -5.31 14.97 8.78
N ARG A 616 -4.71 15.57 7.75
CA ARG A 616 -5.26 15.56 6.37
C ARG A 616 -4.36 14.75 5.45
N GLN A 617 -4.79 13.56 5.03
CA GLN A 617 -4.19 12.87 3.86
C GLN A 617 -5.03 13.05 2.57
N PHE A 618 -6.36 13.14 2.69
CA PHE A 618 -7.27 13.26 1.55
C PHE A 618 -7.86 14.68 1.37
N GLY A 619 -7.76 15.53 2.41
CA GLY A 619 -8.55 16.75 2.62
C GLY A 619 -8.60 17.79 1.49
N ASN A 620 -7.53 17.95 0.71
CA ASN A 620 -7.42 19.05 -0.26
C ASN A 620 -7.96 18.69 -1.67
N LEU A 621 -8.18 17.41 -1.97
CA LEU A 621 -8.51 16.96 -3.34
C LEU A 621 -9.92 17.40 -3.79
N GLN A 622 -10.92 17.42 -2.91
CA GLN A 622 -12.28 17.86 -3.27
C GLN A 622 -12.33 19.35 -3.66
N HIS A 623 -11.66 20.23 -2.90
CA HIS A 623 -11.62 21.66 -3.22
C HIS A 623 -10.84 21.95 -4.51
N CYS A 624 -9.74 21.23 -4.75
CA CYS A 624 -9.06 21.26 -6.05
C CYS A 624 -9.94 20.69 -7.18
N GLY A 625 -10.84 19.75 -6.90
CA GLY A 625 -11.81 19.22 -7.86
C GLY A 625 -12.78 20.29 -8.35
N SER A 626 -13.35 21.09 -7.43
CA SER A 626 -14.25 22.21 -7.75
C SER A 626 -13.58 23.40 -8.45
N LEU A 627 -12.24 23.51 -8.39
CA LEU A 627 -11.48 24.61 -9.00
C LEU A 627 -10.87 24.27 -10.37
N ARG A 628 -10.91 23.00 -10.80
CA ARG A 628 -10.35 22.52 -12.10
C ARG A 628 -11.28 22.77 -13.30
N GLY A 629 -12.07 23.83 -13.26
CA GLY A 629 -13.06 24.18 -14.29
C GLY A 629 -12.54 25.08 -15.43
N GLY A 630 -11.24 25.36 -15.48
CA GLY A 630 -10.61 26.19 -16.50
C GLY A 630 -9.18 25.75 -16.78
N ASP A 631 -8.74 25.91 -18.03
CA ASP A 631 -7.46 25.40 -18.52
C ASP A 631 -6.24 26.19 -18.02
N GLY A 632 -5.09 25.51 -17.95
CA GLY A 632 -3.78 26.16 -18.07
C GLY A 632 -2.97 26.47 -16.80
N GLN A 633 -3.44 26.16 -15.57
CA GLN A 633 -2.65 26.43 -14.35
C GLN A 633 -1.95 25.19 -13.73
N PRO A 634 -0.66 25.30 -13.33
CA PRO A 634 0.03 24.27 -12.56
C PRO A 634 -0.47 24.21 -11.10
N VAL A 635 -0.06 23.16 -10.36
CA VAL A 635 -0.63 22.82 -9.04
C VAL A 635 -0.24 23.82 -7.94
N CYS A 636 -1.12 24.79 -7.67
CA CYS A 636 -1.09 25.59 -6.45
C CYS A 636 -1.84 24.88 -5.30
N ALA A 637 -1.22 24.81 -4.12
CA ALA A 637 -1.83 24.27 -2.91
C ALA A 637 -2.24 25.41 -1.95
N PRO A 638 -3.54 25.70 -1.77
CA PRO A 638 -3.97 26.79 -0.89
C PRO A 638 -3.81 26.39 0.59
N VAL A 639 -2.95 27.12 1.31
CA VAL A 639 -2.81 27.00 2.77
C VAL A 639 -3.79 27.96 3.45
N GLN A 640 -4.81 27.41 4.10
CA GLN A 640 -5.82 28.19 4.82
C GLN A 640 -5.33 28.50 6.24
N GLN A 641 -4.69 29.66 6.45
CA GLN A 641 -4.39 30.15 7.80
C GLN A 641 -5.69 30.46 8.54
N GLY A 642 -5.97 29.71 9.60
CA GLY A 642 -7.07 30.01 10.52
C GLY A 642 -6.79 31.29 11.30
N ARG A 643 -7.66 32.31 11.17
CA ARG A 643 -7.65 33.46 12.05
C ARG A 643 -7.93 32.98 13.48
N ARG A 644 -7.02 33.25 14.43
CA ARG A 644 -7.39 33.26 15.85
C ARG A 644 -8.34 34.43 16.08
N GLY A 645 -9.43 34.19 16.82
CA GLY A 645 -10.34 35.25 17.22
C GLY A 645 -9.67 36.25 18.16
N GLU A 646 -10.12 37.50 18.12
CA GLU A 646 -9.71 38.54 19.05
C GLU A 646 -10.26 38.23 20.44
N GLY A 647 -9.46 38.46 21.48
CA GLY A 647 -9.81 38.11 22.86
C GLY A 647 -10.44 39.27 23.62
N HIS A 648 -11.27 38.96 24.61
CA HIS A 648 -11.63 39.86 25.71
C HIS A 648 -11.16 39.27 27.05
N PRO A 649 -10.87 40.12 28.06
CA PRO A 649 -10.00 39.74 29.17
C PRO A 649 -10.72 39.14 30.39
N LEU A 650 -9.93 38.47 31.23
CA LEU A 650 -10.21 38.22 32.65
C LEU A 650 -9.00 38.72 33.48
N PRO A 651 -9.19 39.04 34.77
CA PRO A 651 -8.39 40.06 35.47
C PRO A 651 -7.05 39.59 36.05
N GLU A 652 -6.26 40.56 36.50
CA GLU A 652 -4.97 40.40 37.18
C GLU A 652 -5.11 39.93 38.63
N ASP A 653 -4.20 39.06 39.06
CA ASP A 653 -3.60 38.97 40.41
C ASP A 653 -2.55 37.83 40.38
N GLY A 654 -1.30 37.97 40.82
CA GLY A 654 -0.54 39.14 41.24
C GLY A 654 0.85 38.72 41.76
N PHE A 655 1.88 39.57 41.59
CA PHE A 655 3.28 39.36 42.04
C PHE A 655 4.01 38.12 41.48
N GLY A 656 5.29 38.15 41.10
CA GLY A 656 6.37 39.13 41.24
C GLY A 656 7.69 38.39 40.91
N PRO A 657 8.76 39.06 40.45
CA PRO A 657 9.84 38.39 39.70
C PRO A 657 11.09 38.05 40.56
N HIS A 658 12.04 37.31 39.97
CA HIS A 658 13.38 37.85 39.65
C HIS A 658 14.20 36.90 38.75
N LEU A 659 15.14 37.45 37.99
CA LEU A 659 16.05 36.76 37.06
C LEU A 659 17.48 36.58 37.66
N PRO A 660 18.31 35.65 37.13
CA PRO A 660 19.60 35.26 37.74
C PRO A 660 20.83 35.88 37.07
N ALA A 661 21.99 35.86 37.77
CA ALA A 661 23.34 35.87 37.18
C ALA A 661 24.44 35.57 38.22
N GLY A 662 25.55 34.92 37.82
CA GLY A 662 26.88 35.15 38.43
C GLY A 662 27.71 33.90 38.84
N PRO A 663 29.07 33.90 38.72
CA PRO A 663 29.85 32.65 38.51
C PRO A 663 31.18 32.46 39.30
N GLY A 664 31.84 31.31 39.10
CA GLY A 664 33.25 31.00 39.45
C GLY A 664 33.49 30.36 40.84
N GLU A 665 34.65 29.75 41.18
CA GLU A 665 35.75 29.15 40.39
C GLU A 665 36.68 28.26 41.29
N THR A 666 37.42 27.29 40.71
CA THR A 666 38.67 26.58 41.18
C THR A 666 38.90 26.03 42.63
N ASP A 667 39.15 24.69 42.73
CA ASP A 667 40.24 23.87 43.41
C ASP A 667 41.03 24.36 44.69
N PRO A 668 41.91 23.57 45.40
CA PRO A 668 42.20 22.11 45.48
C PRO A 668 42.45 21.48 46.91
N GLY A 669 42.46 20.12 47.03
CA GLY A 669 43.59 19.37 47.67
C GLY A 669 43.53 18.68 49.08
N ARG A 670 43.82 17.35 49.09
CA ARG A 670 44.66 16.52 50.03
C ARG A 670 44.22 15.99 51.45
N HIS A 671 44.07 14.65 51.51
CA HIS A 671 44.73 13.65 52.42
C HIS A 671 44.14 13.20 53.82
N PRO A 672 44.58 12.02 54.38
CA PRO A 672 43.74 11.07 55.18
C PRO A 672 44.24 10.78 56.63
N PRO A 673 43.81 9.71 57.36
CA PRO A 673 44.29 8.31 57.20
C PRO A 673 43.24 7.17 57.44
N GLY A 674 43.66 5.90 57.32
CA GLY A 674 42.86 4.66 57.58
C GLY A 674 42.98 4.10 59.01
N PRO A 675 42.64 2.81 59.27
CA PRO A 675 43.55 1.70 58.90
C PRO A 675 42.96 0.27 58.60
N VAL A 676 43.72 -0.56 57.84
CA VAL A 676 44.09 -2.02 58.01
C VAL A 676 42.95 -3.06 58.26
N SER A 677 42.87 -4.32 57.74
CA SER A 677 43.71 -5.40 57.12
C SER A 677 42.77 -6.41 56.41
N ALA A 678 43.11 -7.54 55.74
CA ALA A 678 44.21 -8.15 54.94
C ALA A 678 43.67 -9.56 54.46
N ALA A 679 44.30 -10.53 53.77
CA ALA A 679 45.64 -10.78 53.18
C ALA A 679 45.48 -11.79 51.98
N ARG A 680 46.31 -11.78 50.91
CA ARG A 680 47.49 -12.66 50.57
C ARG A 680 47.19 -14.15 50.27
N SER A 681 47.81 -14.83 49.27
CA SER A 681 48.92 -14.49 48.32
C SER A 681 48.99 -15.41 47.06
N GLN A 682 49.83 -15.07 46.06
CA GLN A 682 50.18 -15.80 44.79
C GLN A 682 51.63 -16.40 44.86
N PRO A 683 52.39 -16.87 43.80
CA PRO A 683 52.17 -17.00 42.32
C PRO A 683 52.76 -18.29 41.58
N HIS A 684 52.82 -18.23 40.22
CA HIS A 684 53.41 -19.07 39.11
C HIS A 684 54.80 -19.77 39.30
N PRO A 685 55.46 -20.49 38.31
CA PRO A 685 55.15 -20.88 36.88
C PRO A 685 55.44 -22.38 36.48
N GLY A 686 55.39 -22.77 35.18
CA GLY A 686 56.02 -24.04 34.66
C GLY A 686 55.54 -24.59 33.29
N ASP A 687 56.41 -25.32 32.56
CA ASP A 687 56.27 -25.93 31.18
C ASP A 687 57.45 -26.96 30.97
N PRO A 688 57.71 -27.72 29.86
CA PRO A 688 57.01 -28.01 28.57
C PRO A 688 56.95 -29.53 28.16
N GLY A 689 56.61 -29.88 26.88
CA GLY A 689 57.14 -31.11 26.22
C GLY A 689 56.34 -31.84 25.10
N HIS A 690 57.01 -32.15 23.97
CA HIS A 690 56.64 -33.04 22.82
C HIS A 690 57.27 -34.47 22.99
N PRO A 691 57.19 -35.45 22.05
CA PRO A 691 56.25 -35.83 20.97
C PRO A 691 55.95 -37.38 20.96
N VAL A 692 55.43 -37.97 19.85
CA VAL A 692 55.98 -39.21 19.18
C VAL A 692 55.13 -39.66 17.95
N HIS A 693 55.77 -40.28 16.94
CA HIS A 693 55.17 -40.92 15.76
C HIS A 693 54.79 -42.40 15.98
N THR A 694 53.80 -42.91 15.21
CA THR A 694 53.87 -44.27 14.63
C THR A 694 53.12 -44.34 13.29
N GLN A 695 53.74 -44.98 12.29
CA GLN A 695 53.07 -45.48 11.06
C GLN A 695 52.82 -46.98 11.19
N ARG A 696 51.82 -47.52 10.46
CA ARG A 696 51.89 -48.72 9.58
C ARG A 696 50.52 -48.95 8.90
N GLN A 697 50.46 -49.22 7.59
CA GLN A 697 50.51 -50.54 6.90
C GLN A 697 49.37 -51.49 7.36
N GLU A 698 48.59 -52.16 6.49
CA GLU A 698 48.74 -52.36 5.02
C GLU A 698 47.46 -52.84 4.30
N SER A 699 47.57 -53.02 2.96
CA SER A 699 46.64 -53.69 2.02
C SER A 699 45.33 -52.97 1.62
N GLY A 700 44.85 -53.08 0.36
CA GLY A 700 45.51 -53.62 -0.84
C GLY A 700 44.59 -53.87 -2.04
N GLY A 701 44.97 -53.34 -3.23
CA GLY A 701 44.30 -53.57 -4.53
C GLY A 701 43.18 -52.56 -4.85
N GLY A 702 43.00 -52.08 -6.09
CA GLY A 702 43.79 -52.31 -7.31
C GLY A 702 43.37 -51.35 -8.47
N CYS A 703 44.16 -51.34 -9.56
CA CYS A 703 43.97 -50.53 -10.78
C CYS A 703 42.66 -50.89 -11.54
N GLU A 704 42.17 -50.20 -12.58
CA GLU A 704 42.73 -49.32 -13.65
C GLU A 704 41.72 -48.17 -13.94
N ALA A 705 42.01 -46.96 -14.46
CA ALA A 705 42.99 -46.40 -15.42
C ALA A 705 42.52 -46.37 -16.90
N GLY A 706 42.25 -45.15 -17.42
CA GLY A 706 41.79 -44.86 -18.80
C GLY A 706 40.37 -44.24 -18.84
N HIS A 707 40.01 -43.32 -19.74
CA HIS A 707 40.76 -42.70 -20.85
C HIS A 707 40.24 -41.27 -21.13
N CYS A 708 41.04 -40.41 -21.78
CA CYS A 708 40.61 -39.06 -22.19
C CYS A 708 39.78 -39.09 -23.49
N GLY A 709 38.94 -38.06 -23.72
CA GLY A 709 38.26 -37.85 -25.00
C GLY A 709 37.63 -36.46 -25.12
N GLU A 710 38.16 -35.61 -26.00
CA GLU A 710 37.53 -34.35 -26.40
C GLU A 710 36.41 -34.58 -27.43
N GLY A 711 35.41 -33.71 -27.49
CA GLY A 711 34.35 -33.80 -28.51
C GLY A 711 33.49 -32.55 -28.64
N ARG A 712 33.75 -31.71 -29.65
CA ARG A 712 32.82 -30.66 -30.09
C ARG A 712 31.79 -31.26 -31.05
N GLY A 713 30.51 -30.85 -30.96
CA GLY A 713 29.53 -31.19 -31.98
C GLY A 713 28.14 -30.60 -31.73
N ALA A 714 27.71 -29.69 -32.60
CA ALA A 714 26.34 -29.18 -32.62
C ALA A 714 25.55 -29.81 -33.77
N SER A 715 24.24 -30.00 -33.62
CA SER A 715 23.28 -30.06 -34.74
C SER A 715 21.83 -29.92 -34.30
N ARG A 716 20.99 -29.48 -35.24
CA ARG A 716 19.54 -29.28 -35.08
C ARG A 716 18.76 -30.58 -35.29
N GLY A 717 17.58 -30.69 -34.68
CA GLY A 717 16.56 -31.69 -35.03
C GLY A 717 15.15 -31.11 -34.90
N LEU A 718 14.40 -31.07 -35.99
CA LEU A 718 12.97 -30.71 -36.04
C LEU A 718 12.16 -31.99 -36.28
N LEU A 719 10.99 -32.13 -35.62
CA LEU A 719 9.67 -32.33 -36.27
C LEU A 719 8.57 -32.88 -35.33
N GLN A 720 7.60 -32.00 -35.02
CA GLN A 720 6.15 -32.23 -35.07
C GLN A 720 5.44 -33.23 -34.09
N PRO A 721 4.11 -33.11 -33.92
CA PRO A 721 3.42 -33.46 -32.65
C PRO A 721 2.68 -34.80 -32.67
N ARG A 722 2.20 -35.21 -31.48
CA ARG A 722 1.22 -36.29 -31.30
C ARG A 722 -0.14 -35.72 -30.88
N HIS A 723 -1.21 -36.23 -31.49
CA HIS A 723 -2.60 -36.03 -31.03
C HIS A 723 -2.91 -36.90 -29.79
N PRO A 724 -3.93 -36.54 -28.98
CA PRO A 724 -4.21 -37.18 -27.70
C PRO A 724 -4.92 -38.54 -27.82
N GLY A 725 -4.67 -39.42 -26.85
CA GLY A 725 -5.48 -40.61 -26.54
C GLY A 725 -6.53 -40.32 -25.45
N PRO A 726 -7.53 -41.21 -25.27
CA PRO A 726 -8.73 -40.92 -24.48
C PRO A 726 -8.57 -41.11 -22.96
N VAL A 727 -9.47 -40.44 -22.23
CA VAL A 727 -9.68 -40.56 -20.77
C VAL A 727 -10.41 -41.87 -20.42
N PRO A 728 -10.02 -42.58 -19.35
CA PRO A 728 -10.87 -43.56 -18.66
C PRO A 728 -11.60 -42.91 -17.46
N GLU A 729 -12.86 -43.29 -17.24
CA GLU A 729 -13.70 -42.78 -16.16
C GLU A 729 -13.65 -43.65 -14.87
N HIS A 730 -13.77 -43.00 -13.71
CA HIS A 730 -14.32 -43.54 -12.44
C HIS A 730 -13.57 -44.72 -11.75
N PRO A 731 -13.82 -45.05 -10.45
CA PRO A 731 -14.85 -44.56 -9.52
C PRO A 731 -14.61 -43.14 -8.97
#